data_AF-A0A3M4W8C8-F1
#
_entry.id   AF-A0A3M4W8C8-F1
#
_cell.length_a   1.000
_cell.length_b   1.000
_cell.length_c   1.000
_cell.angle_alpha   90.00
_cell.angle_beta   90.00
_cell.angle_gamma   90.00
#
_symmetry.space_group_name_H-M   'P 1'
#
loop_
_entity.id
_entity.type
_entity.pdbx_description
1 polymer ?
#
loop_
_entity_poly.entity_id
_entity_poly.type
_entity_poly.pdbx_seq_one_letter_code
_entity_poly.pdbx_strand_id
1 'polypeptide(L)'
;MSFFSIPKALSGQKFSVALSTLLSIIACNAHALTPDETTHLLGRTGFGASPSDRELYQHLSREQAVERLLESLDAPLWTQPPAFTRQPHPNYWAEGWQDRETTFLRINEINQLQAWWLQEMVVTPSPFADRMTLFWHNLFVSRFDKTHITAPFLEQLMLFRDTGNRNFRSLTRQVLQDPMMLSGLDNVHNTKHRPNENLGRELLELFTLGIGTYSQEDVRQVARVLAGHGVAFEQQWRYRFDEKTADRAEKRVLGQTINGNSDKELDELVDILLQQPQTAKRLAQRFYNEFVSLTPAPQEVERLAQVLRDSDYDIRALLQDLLLSPAFWDERNRGVLLKSPLELVIGFARTFELVLPDQQILVDYSAALGQAPFMAPSVEGWRGGLEWLSSKTLTDRERVIQRLWQAVQTLEQRPQADALQVRFASEYTTTPVRFKVSVNNQIIKTFEAKLGANTQHELSSNEPGNLKPMWEWVSIPRKELPENIHTVTVTMDVQSTGSNLFVNWIALDGYRFSPQKARWSTTAGSGCQADSPLGSFYCNLSLVFEVSHPIQAEQATLEDRHAPLNSNLEYGTGRQQLQCRVTPCLPIAAARIPNLKTSAGNISFNSVLASAPLRIELPLLESGLQAVKALTLDPAYNLK
;
A
#
# COMPACT_ATOMS: atom_id res chain seq x y z
N MET A 1 -5.33 85.09 -36.50
CA MET A 1 -3.98 85.31 -35.94
C MET A 1 -3.81 84.31 -34.80
N SER A 2 -2.82 83.41 -34.73
CA SER A 2 -1.72 83.08 -35.67
C SER A 2 -1.29 81.62 -35.46
N PHE A 3 -0.41 81.08 -36.32
CA PHE A 3 -0.08 79.65 -36.45
C PHE A 3 0.99 79.09 -35.47
N PHE A 4 1.02 77.75 -35.38
CA PHE A 4 2.18 76.81 -35.44
C PHE A 4 2.57 75.89 -34.24
N SER A 5 2.60 74.59 -34.58
CA SER A 5 3.57 73.54 -34.20
C SER A 5 3.44 72.66 -32.93
N ILE A 6 4.07 71.47 -33.04
CA ILE A 6 3.76 70.12 -32.53
C ILE A 6 5.12 69.34 -32.55
N PRO A 7 5.49 68.33 -31.70
CA PRO A 7 4.66 67.28 -31.03
C PRO A 7 5.08 66.84 -29.58
N LYS A 8 4.44 65.72 -29.13
CA LYS A 8 5.00 64.53 -28.41
C LYS A 8 4.80 64.34 -26.88
N ALA A 9 3.88 63.40 -26.61
CA ALA A 9 4.07 62.16 -25.84
C ALA A 9 3.70 62.05 -24.33
N LEU A 10 3.02 60.92 -24.05
CA LEU A 10 2.83 60.19 -22.79
C LEU A 10 1.72 60.64 -21.81
N SER A 11 1.30 59.66 -21.02
CA SER A 11 -0.09 59.45 -20.58
C SER A 11 -0.21 59.19 -19.08
N GLY A 12 -1.39 59.47 -18.49
CA GLY A 12 -1.88 58.65 -17.37
C GLY A 12 -2.67 59.37 -16.28
N GLN A 13 -3.87 58.82 -16.00
CA GLN A 13 -4.65 58.94 -14.76
C GLN A 13 -5.15 60.33 -14.31
N LYS A 14 -6.48 60.47 -14.20
CA LYS A 14 -7.21 60.37 -12.91
C LYS A 14 -8.70 60.66 -13.09
N PHE A 15 -9.54 59.66 -12.84
CA PHE A 15 -10.89 59.86 -12.30
C PHE A 15 -11.04 58.89 -11.13
N SER A 16 -11.48 59.41 -9.99
CA SER A 16 -11.58 58.67 -8.73
C SER A 16 -12.78 59.23 -7.93
N VAL A 17 -13.24 58.45 -6.95
CA VAL A 17 -14.30 58.78 -5.99
C VAL A 17 -15.73 58.82 -6.58
N ALA A 18 -16.31 57.64 -6.83
CA ALA A 18 -17.76 57.37 -6.68
C ALA A 18 -18.16 55.88 -6.84
N LEU A 19 -17.33 54.90 -6.46
CA LEU A 19 -17.72 53.48 -6.51
C LEU A 19 -16.93 52.60 -5.52
N SER A 20 -17.08 52.86 -4.21
CA SER A 20 -16.25 52.23 -3.17
C SER A 20 -17.02 51.71 -1.95
N THR A 21 -18.34 51.65 -2.03
CA THR A 21 -19.23 51.20 -0.93
C THR A 21 -20.33 50.22 -1.38
N LEU A 22 -20.15 49.59 -2.54
CA LEU A 22 -20.97 48.44 -2.98
C LEU A 22 -20.11 47.31 -3.59
N LEU A 23 -18.90 47.14 -3.04
CA LEU A 23 -17.94 46.10 -3.43
C LEU A 23 -17.34 45.43 -2.19
N SER A 24 -18.24 45.09 -1.27
CA SER A 24 -18.02 44.31 -0.07
C SER A 24 -19.25 43.42 0.11
N ILE A 25 -19.07 42.20 0.63
CA ILE A 25 -20.08 41.10 0.59
C ILE A 25 -20.22 40.41 -0.79
N ILE A 26 -19.10 40.14 -1.47
CA ILE A 26 -18.77 38.75 -1.85
C ILE A 26 -17.30 38.51 -1.50
N ALA A 27 -16.94 38.76 -0.24
CA ALA A 27 -15.88 37.98 0.36
C ALA A 27 -16.50 36.59 0.53
N CYS A 28 -16.05 35.61 -0.26
CA CYS A 28 -16.38 34.22 0.01
C CYS A 28 -15.80 33.94 1.40
N ASN A 29 -16.66 33.72 2.40
CA ASN A 29 -16.20 33.41 3.74
C ASN A 29 -15.55 32.02 3.68
N ALA A 30 -14.23 32.02 3.46
CA ALA A 30 -13.36 30.87 3.50
C ALA A 30 -13.27 30.38 4.96
N HIS A 31 -14.35 29.78 5.42
CA HIS A 31 -14.43 29.14 6.72
C HIS A 31 -13.44 27.97 6.73
N ALA A 32 -12.81 27.77 7.88
CA ALA A 32 -12.00 26.57 8.11
C ALA A 32 -12.87 25.31 7.97
N LEU A 33 -12.28 24.22 7.48
CA LEU A 33 -12.96 22.93 7.36
C LEU A 33 -13.57 22.51 8.71
N THR A 34 -14.83 22.08 8.69
CA THR A 34 -15.41 21.38 9.85
C THR A 34 -14.65 20.07 10.12
N PRO A 35 -14.73 19.51 11.34
CA PRO A 35 -14.14 18.19 11.64
C PRO A 35 -14.63 17.09 10.69
N ASP A 36 -15.88 17.19 10.26
CA ASP A 36 -16.53 16.28 9.30
C ASP A 36 -15.94 16.39 7.90
N GLU A 37 -15.76 17.61 7.40
CA GLU A 37 -15.12 17.87 6.11
C GLU A 37 -13.64 17.49 6.11
N THR A 38 -12.92 17.79 7.20
CA THR A 38 -11.51 17.40 7.40
C THR A 38 -11.37 15.87 7.35
N THR A 39 -12.22 15.14 8.08
CA THR A 39 -12.22 13.67 8.09
C THR A 39 -12.65 13.10 6.74
N HIS A 40 -13.58 13.77 6.03
CA HIS A 40 -13.99 13.36 4.69
C HIS A 40 -12.86 13.50 3.67
N LEU A 41 -12.24 14.68 3.60
CA LEU A 41 -11.15 14.97 2.69
C LEU A 41 -10.01 13.96 2.88
N LEU A 42 -9.50 13.82 4.11
CA LEU A 42 -8.40 12.91 4.43
C LEU A 42 -8.77 11.43 4.25
N GLY A 43 -10.02 11.04 4.53
CA GLY A 43 -10.52 9.69 4.30
C GLY A 43 -10.71 9.34 2.82
N ARG A 44 -10.80 10.33 1.92
CA ARG A 44 -10.85 10.16 0.46
C ARG A 44 -9.48 10.23 -0.20
N THR A 45 -8.62 11.13 0.26
CA THR A 45 -7.31 11.40 -0.38
C THR A 45 -6.13 10.75 0.33
N GLY A 46 -6.34 10.11 1.48
CA GLY A 46 -5.36 9.23 2.13
C GLY A 46 -5.94 7.83 2.34
N PHE A 47 -5.42 7.12 3.35
CA PHE A 47 -5.97 5.82 3.78
C PHE A 47 -6.82 5.95 5.06
N GLY A 48 -6.56 6.99 5.88
CA GLY A 48 -7.26 7.30 7.12
C GLY A 48 -6.82 8.67 7.66
N ALA A 49 -7.48 9.15 8.72
CA ALA A 49 -7.29 10.49 9.26
C ALA A 49 -6.88 10.43 10.74
N SER A 50 -5.57 10.37 11.01
CA SER A 50 -5.04 10.42 12.38
C SER A 50 -5.35 11.77 13.06
N PRO A 51 -5.23 11.88 14.39
CA PRO A 51 -5.27 13.18 15.07
C PRO A 51 -4.24 14.16 14.50
N SER A 52 -3.01 13.68 14.26
CA SER A 52 -1.91 14.44 13.67
C SER A 52 -2.19 14.89 12.23
N ASP A 53 -2.81 14.05 11.39
CA ASP A 53 -3.24 14.44 10.05
C ASP A 53 -4.31 15.54 10.10
N ARG A 54 -5.31 15.42 11.00
CA ARG A 54 -6.43 16.39 11.09
C ARG A 54 -6.00 17.77 11.55
N GLU A 55 -5.05 17.87 12.49
CA GLU A 55 -4.52 19.14 12.99
C GLU A 55 -3.92 20.01 11.86
N LEU A 56 -3.34 19.38 10.83
CA LEU A 56 -2.75 20.06 9.67
C LEU A 56 -3.79 20.66 8.70
N TYR A 57 -5.06 20.27 8.77
CA TYR A 57 -6.10 20.64 7.79
C TYR A 57 -7.32 21.35 8.40
N GLN A 58 -7.64 21.11 9.67
CA GLN A 58 -8.84 21.66 10.36
C GLN A 58 -8.90 23.20 10.44
N HIS A 59 -7.83 23.90 10.08
CA HIS A 59 -7.72 25.36 10.08
C HIS A 59 -7.73 25.98 8.67
N LEU A 60 -7.69 25.15 7.62
CA LEU A 60 -7.63 25.55 6.22
C LEU A 60 -9.04 25.71 5.63
N SER A 61 -9.20 26.56 4.63
CA SER A 61 -10.38 26.50 3.75
C SER A 61 -10.34 25.27 2.84
N ARG A 62 -11.44 24.96 2.15
CA ARG A 62 -11.50 23.86 1.17
C ARG A 62 -10.44 24.02 0.06
N GLU A 63 -10.28 25.24 -0.44
CA GLU A 63 -9.32 25.61 -1.47
C GLU A 63 -7.88 25.37 -1.00
N GLN A 64 -7.52 25.90 0.18
CA GLN A 64 -6.19 25.72 0.78
C GLN A 64 -5.90 24.25 1.12
N ALA A 65 -6.91 23.49 1.54
CA ALA A 65 -6.78 22.08 1.87
C ALA A 65 -6.56 21.21 0.61
N VAL A 66 -7.26 21.51 -0.50
CA VAL A 66 -7.05 20.84 -1.78
C VAL A 66 -5.70 21.24 -2.39
N GLU A 67 -5.32 22.52 -2.36
CA GLU A 67 -4.01 22.99 -2.80
C GLU A 67 -2.87 22.24 -2.09
N ARG A 68 -2.91 22.20 -0.75
CA ARG A 68 -1.95 21.46 0.09
C ARG A 68 -1.86 19.96 -0.26
N LEU A 69 -2.99 19.33 -0.60
CA LEU A 69 -2.99 17.93 -1.04
C LEU A 69 -2.32 17.77 -2.41
N LEU A 70 -2.63 18.63 -3.37
CA LEU A 70 -2.03 18.59 -4.71
C LEU A 70 -0.53 18.86 -4.69
N GLU A 71 -0.05 19.74 -3.80
CA GLU A 71 1.38 19.92 -3.52
C GLU A 71 2.03 18.64 -2.98
N SER A 72 1.33 17.89 -2.13
CA SER A 72 1.84 16.64 -1.52
C SER A 72 2.00 15.48 -2.52
N LEU A 73 1.50 15.60 -3.75
CA LEU A 73 1.63 14.58 -4.79
C LEU A 73 3.07 14.38 -5.29
N ASP A 74 3.94 15.39 -5.15
CA ASP A 74 5.39 15.31 -5.45
C ASP A 74 6.22 14.91 -4.22
N ALA A 75 5.59 14.55 -3.09
CA ALA A 75 6.33 14.20 -1.88
C ALA A 75 7.22 12.96 -2.13
N PRO A 76 8.52 13.01 -1.78
CA PRO A 76 9.39 11.84 -1.89
C PRO A 76 8.91 10.71 -0.98
N LEU A 77 9.39 9.49 -1.25
CA LEU A 77 9.22 8.37 -0.33
C LEU A 77 9.78 8.71 1.04
N TRP A 78 9.00 8.45 2.09
CA TRP A 78 9.35 8.70 3.48
C TRP A 78 10.28 7.63 4.05
N THR A 79 10.12 6.40 3.58
CA THR A 79 10.88 5.20 3.97
C THR A 79 11.81 4.74 2.84
N GLN A 80 12.81 3.92 3.18
CA GLN A 80 13.76 3.38 2.18
C GLN A 80 13.24 2.05 1.60
N PRO A 81 13.14 1.92 0.26
CA PRO A 81 12.77 0.66 -0.38
C PRO A 81 13.70 -0.53 -0.03
N PRO A 82 13.23 -1.78 -0.24
CA PRO A 82 14.00 -2.98 0.03
C PRO A 82 15.37 -3.01 -0.65
N ALA A 83 16.38 -3.55 0.03
CA ALA A 83 17.77 -3.43 -0.40
C ALA A 83 18.05 -4.00 -1.81
N PHE A 84 17.27 -4.98 -2.27
CA PHE A 84 17.41 -5.63 -3.58
C PHE A 84 17.01 -4.72 -4.77
N THR A 85 16.21 -3.68 -4.52
CA THR A 85 15.78 -2.73 -5.56
C THR A 85 16.86 -1.72 -5.94
N ARG A 86 17.96 -1.67 -5.18
CA ARG A 86 19.07 -0.75 -5.43
C ARG A 86 20.04 -1.35 -6.45
N GLN A 87 20.64 -0.48 -7.25
CA GLN A 87 21.67 -0.86 -8.23
C GLN A 87 23.04 -1.10 -7.55
N PRO A 88 23.85 -2.06 -8.02
CA PRO A 88 23.49 -3.09 -9.01
C PRO A 88 22.53 -4.12 -8.40
N HIS A 89 21.50 -4.49 -9.15
CA HIS A 89 20.59 -5.57 -8.75
C HIS A 89 21.30 -6.93 -8.61
N PRO A 90 20.71 -7.88 -7.85
CA PRO A 90 21.25 -9.23 -7.69
C PRO A 90 21.56 -9.95 -9.01
N ASN A 91 22.69 -10.65 -9.05
CA ASN A 91 23.22 -11.30 -10.26
C ASN A 91 22.35 -12.46 -10.77
N TYR A 92 21.64 -13.18 -9.89
CA TYR A 92 20.71 -14.26 -10.25
C TYR A 92 19.44 -13.80 -11.01
N TRP A 93 19.36 -12.52 -11.41
CA TRP A 93 18.36 -12.07 -12.37
C TRP A 93 18.77 -12.27 -13.82
N ALA A 94 20.07 -12.46 -14.09
CA ALA A 94 20.60 -12.72 -15.43
C ALA A 94 20.82 -14.22 -15.72
N GLU A 95 20.91 -15.04 -14.68
CA GLU A 95 21.19 -16.48 -14.75
C GLU A 95 20.08 -17.27 -14.02
N GLY A 96 19.77 -18.49 -14.46
CA GLY A 96 18.88 -19.39 -13.69
C GLY A 96 17.40 -19.00 -13.59
N TRP A 97 16.85 -18.14 -14.46
CA TRP A 97 15.51 -17.53 -14.27
C TRP A 97 14.36 -18.50 -13.87
N GLN A 98 14.39 -19.75 -14.33
CA GLN A 98 13.37 -20.78 -14.07
C GLN A 98 13.73 -21.80 -12.98
N ASP A 99 14.86 -21.64 -12.28
CA ASP A 99 15.23 -22.56 -11.20
C ASP A 99 14.39 -22.33 -9.92
N ARG A 100 14.33 -23.35 -9.06
CA ARG A 100 13.48 -23.34 -7.85
C ARG A 100 14.02 -22.42 -6.75
N GLU A 101 15.33 -22.25 -6.65
CA GLU A 101 16.00 -21.43 -5.63
C GLU A 101 15.81 -19.94 -5.96
N THR A 102 16.08 -19.55 -7.20
CA THR A 102 15.76 -18.25 -7.78
C THR A 102 14.28 -17.89 -7.62
N THR A 103 13.36 -18.84 -7.80
CA THR A 103 11.92 -18.61 -7.58
C THR A 103 11.62 -18.27 -6.10
N PHE A 104 12.21 -19.00 -5.15
CA PHE A 104 12.07 -18.72 -3.71
C PHE A 104 12.60 -17.33 -3.34
N LEU A 105 13.78 -16.95 -3.86
CA LEU A 105 14.36 -15.62 -3.65
C LEU A 105 13.42 -14.51 -4.11
N ARG A 106 12.69 -14.70 -5.22
CA ARG A 106 11.76 -13.68 -5.74
C ARG A 106 10.43 -13.58 -5.02
N ILE A 107 9.91 -14.71 -4.53
CA ILE A 107 8.76 -14.72 -3.60
C ILE A 107 9.14 -13.94 -2.33
N ASN A 108 10.39 -14.09 -1.86
CA ASN A 108 10.89 -13.29 -0.75
C ASN A 108 10.97 -11.79 -1.12
N GLU A 109 11.60 -11.44 -2.25
CA GLU A 109 11.69 -10.06 -2.75
C GLU A 109 10.33 -9.34 -2.86
N ILE A 110 9.31 -9.98 -3.45
CA ILE A 110 7.98 -9.36 -3.60
C ILE A 110 7.28 -9.14 -2.25
N ASN A 111 7.43 -10.06 -1.30
CA ASN A 111 6.92 -9.90 0.06
C ASN A 111 7.56 -8.67 0.74
N GLN A 112 8.88 -8.48 0.60
CA GLN A 112 9.53 -7.28 1.17
C GLN A 112 8.99 -5.99 0.55
N LEU A 113 8.71 -6.00 -0.76
CA LEU A 113 8.20 -4.83 -1.48
C LEU A 113 6.76 -4.51 -1.09
N GLN A 114 5.91 -5.53 -0.89
CA GLN A 114 4.55 -5.38 -0.35
C GLN A 114 4.58 -4.82 1.06
N ALA A 115 5.35 -5.44 1.98
CA ALA A 115 5.45 -5.03 3.37
C ALA A 115 6.01 -3.60 3.50
N TRP A 116 7.04 -3.26 2.70
CA TRP A 116 7.59 -1.91 2.61
C TRP A 116 6.56 -0.88 2.11
N TRP A 117 5.81 -1.17 1.03
CA TRP A 117 4.88 -0.19 0.48
C TRP A 117 3.69 0.05 1.42
N LEU A 118 3.20 -0.99 2.11
CA LEU A 118 2.22 -0.82 3.19
C LEU A 118 2.80 0.00 4.34
N GLN A 119 4.07 -0.20 4.71
CA GLN A 119 4.74 0.62 5.72
C GLN A 119 4.78 2.09 5.31
N GLU A 120 5.21 2.40 4.08
CA GLU A 120 5.20 3.75 3.51
C GLU A 120 3.81 4.38 3.64
N MET A 121 2.77 3.69 3.16
CA MET A 121 1.38 4.15 3.26
C MET A 121 0.93 4.42 4.71
N VAL A 122 1.39 3.63 5.69
CA VAL A 122 1.10 3.83 7.12
C VAL A 122 1.84 5.04 7.70
N VAL A 123 3.15 5.19 7.44
CA VAL A 123 3.98 6.19 8.16
C VAL A 123 4.22 7.50 7.41
N THR A 124 3.90 7.59 6.12
CA THR A 124 4.16 8.78 5.32
C THR A 124 3.29 9.97 5.75
N PRO A 125 3.83 11.21 5.84
CA PRO A 125 3.06 12.41 6.08
C PRO A 125 2.32 12.93 4.84
N SER A 126 2.45 12.25 3.69
CA SER A 126 1.83 12.65 2.42
C SER A 126 1.18 11.46 1.70
N PRO A 127 0.16 10.81 2.32
CA PRO A 127 -0.41 9.56 1.82
C PRO A 127 -1.14 9.68 0.48
N PHE A 128 -1.43 10.90 0.00
CA PHE A 128 -2.15 11.10 -1.26
C PHE A 128 -1.33 10.68 -2.49
N ALA A 129 -0.01 10.85 -2.45
CA ALA A 129 0.87 10.34 -3.50
C ALA A 129 0.73 8.82 -3.65
N ASP A 130 0.77 8.07 -2.54
CA ASP A 130 0.59 6.61 -2.53
C ASP A 130 -0.85 6.18 -2.82
N ARG A 131 -1.85 6.96 -2.39
CA ARG A 131 -3.26 6.73 -2.69
C ARG A 131 -3.55 6.84 -4.19
N MET A 132 -2.85 7.76 -4.88
CA MET A 132 -2.85 7.87 -6.33
C MET A 132 -2.01 6.77 -7.00
N THR A 133 -0.83 6.43 -6.48
CA THR A 133 -0.02 5.30 -6.98
C THR A 133 -0.83 3.99 -6.95
N LEU A 134 -1.64 3.75 -5.91
CA LEU A 134 -2.53 2.59 -5.83
C LEU A 134 -3.66 2.63 -6.88
N PHE A 135 -4.23 3.82 -7.16
CA PHE A 135 -5.21 3.99 -8.24
C PHE A 135 -4.60 3.66 -9.61
N TRP A 136 -3.39 4.15 -9.90
CA TRP A 136 -2.68 3.84 -11.15
C TRP A 136 -2.27 2.37 -11.26
N HIS A 137 -1.81 1.77 -10.17
CA HIS A 137 -1.51 0.33 -10.09
C HIS A 137 -2.75 -0.55 -10.31
N ASN A 138 -3.94 -0.06 -9.98
CA ASN A 138 -5.21 -0.73 -10.28
C ASN A 138 -5.73 -0.47 -11.71
N LEU A 139 -5.24 0.56 -12.40
CA LEU A 139 -5.58 0.84 -13.80
C LEU A 139 -4.63 0.14 -14.78
N PHE A 140 -3.32 0.31 -14.58
CA PHE A 140 -2.24 -0.21 -15.41
C PHE A 140 -1.65 -1.47 -14.76
N VAL A 141 -2.47 -2.50 -14.67
CA VAL A 141 -2.21 -3.67 -13.85
C VAL A 141 -1.01 -4.48 -14.34
N SER A 142 -0.05 -4.70 -13.46
CA SER A 142 1.01 -5.71 -13.62
C SER A 142 1.02 -6.69 -12.46
N ARG A 143 1.38 -7.94 -12.75
CA ARG A 143 1.18 -9.09 -11.86
C ARG A 143 2.44 -9.90 -11.62
N PHE A 144 2.75 -10.15 -10.36
CA PHE A 144 3.92 -10.95 -9.99
C PHE A 144 3.71 -12.42 -10.35
N ASP A 145 2.53 -12.99 -10.15
CA ASP A 145 2.22 -14.41 -10.44
C ASP A 145 2.22 -14.77 -11.95
N LYS A 146 2.17 -13.77 -12.84
CA LYS A 146 2.32 -13.92 -14.30
C LYS A 146 3.77 -13.83 -14.75
N THR A 147 4.60 -13.03 -14.08
CA THR A 147 5.94 -12.65 -14.55
C THR A 147 7.07 -13.28 -13.75
N HIS A 148 6.88 -13.45 -12.44
CA HIS A 148 7.91 -13.78 -11.46
C HIS A 148 9.14 -12.85 -11.54
N ILE A 149 8.94 -11.56 -11.83
CA ILE A 149 9.96 -10.49 -11.83
C ILE A 149 9.61 -9.51 -10.69
N THR A 150 10.62 -8.95 -10.03
CA THR A 150 10.45 -8.24 -8.74
C THR A 150 10.78 -6.75 -8.80
N ALA A 151 12.04 -6.34 -8.93
CA ALA A 151 12.36 -4.90 -8.73
C ALA A 151 11.84 -3.91 -9.79
N PRO A 152 11.58 -4.26 -11.06
CA PRO A 152 10.90 -3.35 -11.97
C PRO A 152 9.49 -2.95 -11.47
N PHE A 153 8.89 -3.65 -10.49
CA PHE A 153 7.72 -3.12 -9.78
C PHE A 153 8.01 -1.84 -8.99
N LEU A 154 9.20 -1.65 -8.41
CA LEU A 154 9.53 -0.38 -7.76
C LEU A 154 9.64 0.74 -8.80
N GLU A 155 10.28 0.46 -9.95
CA GLU A 155 10.37 1.42 -11.06
C GLU A 155 8.97 1.78 -11.58
N GLN A 156 8.07 0.81 -11.70
CA GLN A 156 6.67 1.04 -12.08
C GLN A 156 5.90 1.86 -11.02
N LEU A 157 6.08 1.60 -9.71
CA LEU A 157 5.49 2.43 -8.66
C LEU A 157 6.00 3.87 -8.71
N MET A 158 7.27 4.09 -9.03
CA MET A 158 7.85 5.43 -9.22
C MET A 158 7.31 6.10 -10.49
N LEU A 159 7.14 5.37 -11.60
CA LEU A 159 6.45 5.87 -12.79
C LEU A 159 5.03 6.37 -12.46
N PHE A 160 4.27 5.60 -11.69
CA PHE A 160 2.94 5.99 -11.22
C PHE A 160 2.96 7.22 -10.28
N ARG A 161 3.92 7.28 -9.34
CA ARG A 161 4.06 8.41 -8.40
C ARG A 161 4.49 9.70 -9.11
N ASP A 162 5.49 9.62 -9.97
CA ASP A 162 6.14 10.79 -10.56
C ASP A 162 5.42 11.30 -11.81
N THR A 163 5.00 10.40 -12.71
CA THR A 163 4.31 10.77 -13.96
C THR A 163 2.79 10.73 -13.81
N GLY A 164 2.26 9.69 -13.15
CA GLY A 164 0.81 9.52 -13.00
C GLY A 164 0.14 10.65 -12.24
N ASN A 165 0.83 11.24 -11.26
CA ASN A 165 0.34 12.41 -10.52
C ASN A 165 0.49 13.75 -11.28
N ARG A 166 0.85 13.71 -12.56
CA ARG A 166 1.05 14.88 -13.41
C ARG A 166 0.19 14.82 -14.66
N ASN A 167 0.39 13.83 -15.53
CA ASN A 167 -0.22 13.84 -16.86
C ASN A 167 -0.49 12.44 -17.42
N PHE A 168 -1.73 12.18 -17.87
CA PHE A 168 -2.13 10.86 -18.36
C PHE A 168 -1.60 10.54 -19.78
N ARG A 169 -1.31 11.53 -20.62
CA ARG A 169 -0.60 11.34 -21.91
C ARG A 169 0.79 10.79 -21.64
N SER A 170 1.56 11.48 -20.79
CA SER A 170 2.90 11.05 -20.40
C SER A 170 2.92 9.71 -19.68
N LEU A 171 1.92 9.43 -18.82
CA LEU A 171 1.82 8.13 -18.13
C LEU A 171 1.54 7.00 -19.12
N THR A 172 0.47 7.12 -19.93
CA THR A 172 0.09 6.09 -20.91
C THR A 172 1.26 5.80 -21.85
N ARG A 173 1.95 6.85 -22.32
CA ARG A 173 3.11 6.75 -23.20
C ARG A 173 4.31 6.02 -22.57
N GLN A 174 4.57 6.21 -21.29
CA GLN A 174 5.66 5.53 -20.58
C GLN A 174 5.29 4.10 -20.16
N VAL A 175 4.02 3.82 -19.84
CA VAL A 175 3.53 2.45 -19.55
C VAL A 175 3.71 1.52 -20.75
N LEU A 176 3.66 2.03 -21.99
CA LEU A 176 3.99 1.25 -23.20
C LEU A 176 5.49 0.93 -23.36
N GLN A 177 6.34 1.42 -22.45
CA GLN A 177 7.77 1.08 -22.36
C GLN A 177 8.12 0.45 -21.01
N ASP A 178 7.16 0.33 -20.08
CA ASP A 178 7.38 -0.23 -18.75
C ASP A 178 7.68 -1.75 -18.84
N PRO A 179 8.77 -2.25 -18.24
CA PRO A 179 9.13 -3.66 -18.33
C PRO A 179 8.10 -4.62 -17.75
N MET A 180 7.39 -4.22 -16.68
CA MET A 180 6.38 -5.06 -16.05
C MET A 180 5.13 -5.18 -16.92
N MET A 181 4.70 -4.09 -17.57
CA MET A 181 3.59 -4.07 -18.53
C MET A 181 3.93 -4.88 -19.79
N LEU A 182 5.10 -4.64 -20.39
CA LEU A 182 5.58 -5.33 -21.58
C LEU A 182 5.72 -6.85 -21.36
N SER A 183 6.15 -7.27 -20.16
CA SER A 183 6.29 -8.68 -19.81
C SER A 183 4.96 -9.30 -19.38
N GLY A 184 4.14 -8.59 -18.60
CA GLY A 184 2.87 -9.06 -18.07
C GLY A 184 1.81 -9.31 -19.14
N LEU A 185 1.80 -8.51 -20.22
CA LEU A 185 0.91 -8.65 -21.38
C LEU A 185 1.62 -9.27 -22.60
N ASP A 186 2.71 -10.02 -22.37
CA ASP A 186 3.43 -10.84 -23.37
C ASP A 186 3.94 -10.06 -24.62
N ASN A 187 4.07 -8.73 -24.55
CA ASN A 187 4.56 -7.91 -25.66
C ASN A 187 6.07 -8.13 -25.94
N VAL A 188 6.81 -8.69 -24.97
CA VAL A 188 8.18 -9.21 -25.18
C VAL A 188 8.29 -10.26 -26.28
N HIS A 189 7.18 -10.81 -26.76
CA HIS A 189 7.11 -11.73 -27.90
C HIS A 189 6.49 -11.11 -29.18
N ASN A 190 6.11 -9.84 -29.15
CA ASN A 190 5.44 -9.14 -30.24
C ASN A 190 6.43 -8.70 -31.32
N THR A 191 6.28 -9.23 -32.54
CA THR A 191 7.15 -8.92 -33.69
C THR A 191 6.33 -8.75 -34.96
N LYS A 192 6.86 -8.03 -35.95
CA LYS A 192 6.23 -7.83 -37.28
C LYS A 192 5.87 -9.13 -38.02
N HIS A 193 6.49 -10.25 -37.66
CA HIS A 193 6.23 -11.59 -38.23
C HIS A 193 5.35 -12.47 -37.34
N ARG A 194 5.19 -12.10 -36.07
CA ARG A 194 4.33 -12.76 -35.08
C ARG A 194 3.72 -11.67 -34.17
N PRO A 195 2.69 -10.95 -34.63
CA PRO A 195 2.05 -9.92 -33.83
C PRO A 195 1.39 -10.54 -32.59
N ASN A 196 1.54 -9.89 -31.42
CA ASN A 196 0.80 -10.23 -30.22
C ASN A 196 -0.22 -9.13 -29.92
N GLU A 197 -1.50 -9.49 -29.90
CA GLU A 197 -2.60 -8.54 -29.72
C GLU A 197 -2.86 -8.15 -28.26
N ASN A 198 -2.31 -8.88 -27.26
CA ASN A 198 -2.69 -8.74 -25.85
C ASN A 198 -2.55 -7.30 -25.34
N LEU A 199 -1.33 -6.72 -25.32
CA LEU A 199 -1.12 -5.34 -24.86
C LEU A 199 -1.94 -4.31 -25.67
N GLY A 200 -2.08 -4.51 -26.97
CA GLY A 200 -2.88 -3.63 -27.82
C GLY A 200 -4.38 -3.68 -27.51
N ARG A 201 -4.89 -4.85 -27.14
CA ARG A 201 -6.27 -5.06 -26.69
C ARG A 201 -6.51 -4.40 -25.35
N GLU A 202 -5.69 -4.67 -24.34
CA GLU A 202 -5.90 -4.09 -23.00
C GLU A 202 -5.76 -2.55 -23.00
N LEU A 203 -4.87 -2.00 -23.84
CA LEU A 203 -4.73 -0.56 -24.05
C LEU A 203 -6.04 0.07 -24.53
N LEU A 204 -6.68 -0.52 -25.55
CA LEU A 204 -7.95 -0.05 -26.10
C LEU A 204 -9.13 -0.33 -25.16
N GLU A 205 -9.15 -1.51 -24.54
CA GLU A 205 -10.31 -2.06 -23.81
C GLU A 205 -10.38 -1.59 -22.36
N LEU A 206 -9.30 -1.72 -21.60
CA LEU A 206 -9.27 -1.49 -20.16
C LEU A 206 -8.75 -0.10 -19.83
N PHE A 207 -7.62 0.28 -20.43
CA PHE A 207 -6.86 1.47 -20.04
C PHE A 207 -7.41 2.77 -20.66
N THR A 208 -7.95 2.72 -21.89
CA THR A 208 -8.47 3.91 -22.59
C THR A 208 -9.96 3.82 -22.93
N LEU A 209 -10.32 3.34 -24.13
CA LEU A 209 -11.61 3.61 -24.80
C LEU A 209 -12.81 2.80 -24.28
N GLY A 210 -12.59 1.56 -23.86
CA GLY A 210 -13.66 0.64 -23.45
C GLY A 210 -14.23 -0.23 -24.57
N ILE A 211 -14.75 -1.40 -24.20
CA ILE A 211 -15.40 -2.37 -25.10
C ILE A 211 -16.39 -1.67 -26.04
N GLY A 212 -16.37 -2.04 -27.33
CA GLY A 212 -17.35 -1.61 -28.33
C GLY A 212 -17.06 -0.26 -29.00
N THR A 213 -15.89 0.33 -28.76
CA THR A 213 -15.50 1.66 -29.31
C THR A 213 -14.39 1.58 -30.37
N TYR A 214 -13.79 0.41 -30.54
CA TYR A 214 -12.74 0.09 -31.52
C TYR A 214 -13.10 -1.23 -32.24
N SER A 215 -12.51 -1.46 -33.41
CA SER A 215 -12.65 -2.72 -34.14
C SER A 215 -11.54 -3.71 -33.81
N GLN A 216 -11.75 -4.98 -34.14
CA GLN A 216 -10.68 -6.00 -34.10
C GLN A 216 -9.51 -5.66 -35.05
N GLU A 217 -9.71 -4.83 -36.07
CA GLU A 217 -8.61 -4.37 -36.91
C GLU A 217 -7.76 -3.32 -36.19
N ASP A 218 -8.37 -2.41 -35.43
CA ASP A 218 -7.61 -1.45 -34.61
C ASP A 218 -6.70 -2.18 -33.61
N VAL A 219 -7.17 -3.28 -32.98
CA VAL A 219 -6.33 -4.12 -32.11
C VAL A 219 -5.08 -4.63 -32.84
N ARG A 220 -5.22 -5.11 -34.08
CA ARG A 220 -4.07 -5.55 -34.90
C ARG A 220 -3.14 -4.42 -35.25
N GLN A 221 -3.68 -3.25 -35.59
CA GLN A 221 -2.89 -2.10 -36.00
C GLN A 221 -2.12 -1.53 -34.80
N VAL A 222 -2.71 -1.51 -33.60
CA VAL A 222 -2.00 -1.22 -32.34
C VAL A 222 -0.94 -2.29 -32.05
N ALA A 223 -1.24 -3.59 -32.21
CA ALA A 223 -0.24 -4.64 -32.04
C ALA A 223 0.97 -4.47 -32.99
N ARG A 224 0.76 -3.98 -34.21
CA ARG A 224 1.84 -3.63 -35.15
C ARG A 224 2.65 -2.41 -34.70
N VAL A 225 2.04 -1.40 -34.05
CA VAL A 225 2.78 -0.27 -33.44
C VAL A 225 3.69 -0.79 -32.33
N LEU A 226 3.18 -1.70 -31.48
CA LEU A 226 3.88 -2.24 -30.32
C LEU A 226 4.92 -3.33 -30.66
N ALA A 227 5.06 -3.72 -31.93
CA ALA A 227 6.02 -4.73 -32.35
C ALA A 227 7.48 -4.24 -32.17
N GLY A 228 8.33 -5.11 -31.63
CA GLY A 228 9.74 -4.78 -31.33
C GLY A 228 9.96 -3.97 -30.04
N HIS A 229 8.90 -3.52 -29.35
CA HIS A 229 8.99 -2.98 -27.99
C HIS A 229 9.04 -4.13 -26.98
N GLY A 230 10.12 -4.23 -26.21
CA GLY A 230 10.32 -5.34 -25.28
C GLY A 230 11.34 -5.03 -24.19
N VAL A 231 11.98 -6.10 -23.69
CA VAL A 231 12.84 -6.06 -22.51
C VAL A 231 14.17 -6.75 -22.81
N ALA A 232 15.26 -6.20 -22.28
CA ALA A 232 16.59 -6.78 -22.27
C ALA A 232 16.83 -7.53 -20.95
N PHE A 233 16.57 -8.84 -20.94
CA PHE A 233 16.73 -9.69 -19.75
C PHE A 233 18.19 -9.69 -19.27
N GLU A 234 19.13 -9.69 -20.22
CA GLU A 234 20.57 -9.59 -19.99
C GLU A 234 21.03 -8.23 -19.42
N GLN A 235 20.16 -7.22 -19.45
CA GLN A 235 20.41 -5.87 -18.92
C GLN A 235 19.47 -5.54 -17.75
N GLN A 236 19.26 -6.52 -16.86
CA GLN A 236 18.45 -6.39 -15.65
C GLN A 236 17.02 -5.90 -15.93
N TRP A 237 16.36 -6.50 -16.91
CA TRP A 237 14.94 -6.23 -17.22
C TRP A 237 14.64 -4.81 -17.71
N ARG A 238 15.62 -4.09 -18.26
CA ARG A 238 15.39 -2.76 -18.83
C ARG A 238 14.65 -2.81 -20.16
N TYR A 239 13.88 -1.76 -20.43
CA TYR A 239 13.25 -1.52 -21.72
C TYR A 239 14.27 -1.58 -22.87
N ARG A 240 13.88 -2.25 -23.97
CA ARG A 240 14.63 -2.28 -25.23
C ARG A 240 13.67 -2.21 -26.41
N PHE A 241 14.04 -1.41 -27.40
CA PHE A 241 13.42 -1.42 -28.72
C PHE A 241 14.32 -2.17 -29.72
N ASP A 242 13.77 -3.13 -30.46
CA ASP A 242 14.48 -3.89 -31.50
C ASP A 242 13.93 -3.57 -32.90
N GLU A 243 14.68 -2.75 -33.63
CA GLU A 243 14.36 -2.36 -35.01
C GLU A 243 14.19 -3.54 -35.98
N LYS A 244 14.84 -4.70 -35.70
CA LYS A 244 14.76 -5.86 -36.58
C LYS A 244 13.40 -6.53 -36.50
N THR A 245 12.75 -6.50 -35.33
CA THR A 245 11.45 -7.09 -35.09
C THR A 245 10.29 -6.09 -35.14
N ALA A 246 10.56 -4.79 -35.11
CA ALA A 246 9.57 -3.73 -35.32
C ALA A 246 8.95 -3.73 -36.73
N ASP A 247 7.65 -3.40 -36.82
CA ASP A 247 6.97 -3.18 -38.10
C ASP A 247 7.11 -1.71 -38.52
N ARG A 248 7.65 -1.46 -39.72
CA ARG A 248 7.85 -0.12 -40.29
C ARG A 248 6.91 0.22 -41.44
N ALA A 249 5.97 -0.65 -41.78
CA ALA A 249 4.91 -0.29 -42.71
C ALA A 249 3.90 0.66 -42.04
N GLU A 250 3.14 1.37 -42.88
CA GLU A 250 2.02 2.22 -42.45
C GLU A 250 1.02 1.43 -41.60
N LYS A 251 0.46 2.10 -40.59
CA LYS A 251 -0.53 1.54 -39.65
C LYS A 251 -1.71 2.48 -39.56
N ARG A 252 -2.92 1.94 -39.41
CA ARG A 252 -4.14 2.75 -39.35
C ARG A 252 -4.95 2.43 -38.09
N VAL A 253 -4.98 3.36 -37.14
CA VAL A 253 -5.62 3.20 -35.83
C VAL A 253 -6.75 4.21 -35.72
N LEU A 254 -7.97 3.74 -35.44
CA LEU A 254 -9.20 4.54 -35.33
C LEU A 254 -9.42 5.48 -36.52
N GLY A 255 -9.09 4.98 -37.71
CA GLY A 255 -9.19 5.70 -38.97
C GLY A 255 -8.03 6.67 -39.29
N GLN A 256 -7.16 6.98 -38.33
CA GLN A 256 -5.98 7.84 -38.48
C GLN A 256 -4.73 7.04 -38.87
N THR A 257 -3.81 7.67 -39.60
CA THR A 257 -2.58 7.02 -40.09
C THR A 257 -1.40 7.33 -39.17
N ILE A 258 -0.73 6.28 -38.70
CA ILE A 258 0.59 6.33 -38.06
C ILE A 258 1.62 5.96 -39.13
N ASN A 259 2.57 6.86 -39.37
CA ASN A 259 3.68 6.58 -40.29
C ASN A 259 4.72 5.72 -39.58
N GLY A 260 5.34 4.76 -40.27
CA GLY A 260 6.39 3.89 -39.72
C GLY A 260 7.74 4.58 -39.49
N ASN A 261 7.73 5.78 -38.92
CA ASN A 261 8.91 6.59 -38.62
C ASN A 261 9.37 6.32 -37.19
N SER A 262 10.65 6.02 -37.02
CA SER A 262 11.21 5.61 -35.72
C SER A 262 11.02 6.66 -34.63
N ASP A 263 10.88 6.15 -33.40
CA ASP A 263 10.79 6.84 -32.11
C ASP A 263 9.45 7.53 -31.77
N LYS A 264 8.62 7.91 -32.76
CA LYS A 264 7.35 8.64 -32.53
C LYS A 264 6.07 7.81 -32.58
N GLU A 265 6.11 6.57 -33.08
CA GLU A 265 4.87 5.79 -33.31
C GLU A 265 4.04 5.56 -32.03
N LEU A 266 4.69 5.46 -30.86
CA LEU A 266 4.02 5.37 -29.57
C LEU A 266 3.37 6.70 -29.13
N ASP A 267 3.96 7.84 -29.50
CA ASP A 267 3.38 9.16 -29.21
C ASP A 267 2.15 9.40 -30.10
N GLU A 268 2.27 9.14 -31.41
CA GLU A 268 1.15 9.22 -32.37
C GLU A 268 -0.01 8.29 -31.97
N LEU A 269 0.29 7.07 -31.51
CA LEU A 269 -0.72 6.15 -30.96
C LEU A 269 -1.44 6.73 -29.75
N VAL A 270 -0.71 7.23 -28.74
CA VAL A 270 -1.34 7.82 -27.54
C VAL A 270 -2.15 9.05 -27.91
N ASP A 271 -1.67 9.89 -28.83
CA ASP A 271 -2.41 11.06 -29.32
C ASP A 271 -3.75 10.67 -29.96
N ILE A 272 -3.77 9.63 -30.81
CA ILE A 272 -4.99 9.10 -31.44
C ILE A 272 -6.01 8.60 -30.41
N LEU A 273 -5.53 7.94 -29.33
CA LEU A 273 -6.39 7.44 -28.24
C LEU A 273 -6.94 8.57 -27.36
N LEU A 274 -6.15 9.59 -27.07
CA LEU A 274 -6.57 10.72 -26.22
C LEU A 274 -7.44 11.75 -26.96
N GLN A 275 -7.40 11.79 -28.29
CA GLN A 275 -8.37 12.54 -29.09
C GLN A 275 -9.80 11.96 -29.00
N GLN A 276 -9.95 10.67 -28.64
CA GLN A 276 -11.27 10.06 -28.50
C GLN A 276 -11.98 10.57 -27.23
N PRO A 277 -13.20 11.15 -27.33
CA PRO A 277 -13.93 11.64 -26.16
C PRO A 277 -14.18 10.57 -25.09
N GLN A 278 -14.24 9.29 -25.48
CA GLN A 278 -14.47 8.19 -24.53
C GLN A 278 -13.33 7.99 -23.54
N THR A 279 -12.08 8.27 -23.92
CA THR A 279 -10.93 8.11 -23.02
C THR A 279 -11.02 9.08 -21.84
N ALA A 280 -11.31 10.36 -22.13
CA ALA A 280 -11.53 11.36 -21.09
C ALA A 280 -12.73 11.02 -20.19
N LYS A 281 -13.86 10.58 -20.77
CA LYS A 281 -15.07 10.18 -20.01
C LYS A 281 -14.81 8.99 -19.08
N ARG A 282 -14.13 7.95 -19.56
CA ARG A 282 -13.77 6.79 -18.74
C ARG A 282 -12.78 7.14 -17.63
N LEU A 283 -11.79 7.98 -17.91
CA LEU A 283 -10.85 8.43 -16.89
C LEU A 283 -11.56 9.27 -15.82
N ALA A 284 -12.34 10.27 -16.21
CA ALA A 284 -13.15 11.09 -15.30
C ALA A 284 -14.11 10.24 -14.45
N GLN A 285 -14.80 9.27 -15.07
CA GLN A 285 -15.68 8.31 -14.40
C GLN A 285 -14.95 7.44 -13.36
N ARG A 286 -13.70 7.01 -13.66
CA ARG A 286 -12.87 6.26 -12.70
C ARG A 286 -12.46 7.14 -11.52
N PHE A 287 -11.98 8.36 -11.75
CA PHE A 287 -11.64 9.30 -10.68
C PHE A 287 -12.85 9.65 -9.80
N TYR A 288 -14.02 9.89 -10.38
CA TYR A 288 -15.23 10.17 -9.61
C TYR A 288 -15.65 8.97 -8.75
N ASN A 289 -15.59 7.75 -9.30
CA ASN A 289 -15.87 6.52 -8.54
C ASN A 289 -14.88 6.29 -7.40
N GLU A 290 -13.63 6.72 -7.55
CA GLU A 290 -12.58 6.57 -6.55
C GLU A 290 -12.72 7.55 -5.37
N PHE A 291 -13.06 8.82 -5.66
CA PHE A 291 -13.00 9.90 -4.67
C PHE A 291 -14.38 10.42 -4.20
N VAL A 292 -15.46 10.23 -4.96
CA VAL A 292 -16.78 10.82 -4.67
C VAL A 292 -17.83 9.74 -4.37
N SER A 293 -18.37 9.07 -5.40
CA SER A 293 -19.39 8.01 -5.27
C SER A 293 -19.41 7.10 -6.50
N LEU A 294 -19.95 5.87 -6.35
CA LEU A 294 -20.11 4.92 -7.47
C LEU A 294 -21.27 5.27 -8.43
N THR A 295 -21.96 6.41 -8.21
CA THR A 295 -23.17 6.81 -8.93
C THR A 295 -23.12 8.26 -9.41
N PRO A 296 -22.12 8.67 -10.23
CA PRO A 296 -22.07 10.01 -10.78
C PRO A 296 -23.28 10.36 -11.64
N ALA A 297 -23.63 11.65 -11.64
CA ALA A 297 -24.45 12.23 -12.68
C ALA A 297 -23.66 12.24 -14.02
N PRO A 298 -24.24 11.80 -15.15
CA PRO A 298 -23.54 11.80 -16.44
C PRO A 298 -23.00 13.17 -16.87
N GLN A 299 -23.68 14.25 -16.45
CA GLN A 299 -23.27 15.63 -16.69
C GLN A 299 -21.95 15.99 -15.98
N GLU A 300 -21.72 15.45 -14.79
CA GLU A 300 -20.50 15.70 -14.02
C GLU A 300 -19.31 14.93 -14.60
N VAL A 301 -19.55 13.71 -15.11
CA VAL A 301 -18.55 12.95 -15.88
C VAL A 301 -18.15 13.70 -17.15
N GLU A 302 -19.12 14.28 -17.89
CA GLU A 302 -18.82 15.09 -19.07
C GLU A 302 -18.01 16.34 -18.71
N ARG A 303 -18.36 17.01 -17.60
CA ARG A 303 -17.67 18.21 -17.11
C ARG A 303 -16.21 17.92 -16.77
N LEU A 304 -15.95 16.87 -16.01
CA LEU A 304 -14.60 16.41 -15.65
C LEU A 304 -13.81 15.89 -16.88
N ALA A 305 -14.48 15.24 -17.82
CA ALA A 305 -13.88 14.83 -19.10
C ALA A 305 -13.53 16.02 -20.00
N GLN A 306 -14.26 17.13 -19.89
CA GLN A 306 -13.92 18.37 -20.57
C GLN A 306 -12.67 19.02 -19.96
N VAL A 307 -12.59 19.08 -18.61
CA VAL A 307 -11.38 19.54 -17.89
C VAL A 307 -10.14 18.77 -18.35
N LEU A 308 -10.21 17.43 -18.41
CA LEU A 308 -9.11 16.59 -18.92
C LEU A 308 -8.69 16.97 -20.35
N ARG A 309 -9.63 17.23 -21.27
CA ARG A 309 -9.26 17.55 -22.66
C ARG A 309 -8.70 18.95 -22.82
N ASP A 310 -9.24 19.92 -22.08
CA ASP A 310 -8.80 21.31 -22.14
C ASP A 310 -7.45 21.54 -21.44
N SER A 311 -7.10 20.68 -20.47
CA SER A 311 -5.82 20.72 -19.74
C SER A 311 -4.70 19.84 -20.33
N ASP A 312 -4.87 19.30 -21.54
CA ASP A 312 -3.99 18.29 -22.14
C ASP A 312 -3.74 17.06 -21.23
N TYR A 313 -4.80 16.59 -20.58
CA TYR A 313 -4.80 15.46 -19.64
C TYR A 313 -3.92 15.65 -18.38
N ASP A 314 -3.81 16.90 -17.91
CA ASP A 314 -3.27 17.22 -16.59
C ASP A 314 -4.16 16.65 -15.47
N ILE A 315 -3.57 15.80 -14.64
CA ILE A 315 -4.24 15.09 -13.54
C ILE A 315 -4.47 15.99 -12.33
N ARG A 316 -3.65 17.02 -12.13
CA ARG A 316 -3.84 18.01 -11.05
C ARG A 316 -5.00 18.93 -11.37
N ALA A 317 -5.14 19.35 -12.63
CA ALA A 317 -6.30 20.09 -13.08
C ALA A 317 -7.60 19.29 -12.83
N LEU A 318 -7.62 18.00 -13.19
CA LEU A 318 -8.75 17.11 -12.88
C LEU A 318 -9.00 16.99 -11.38
N LEU A 319 -7.97 16.70 -10.58
CA LEU A 319 -8.11 16.50 -9.13
C LEU A 319 -8.54 17.77 -8.40
N GLN A 320 -8.01 18.93 -8.78
CA GLN A 320 -8.41 20.23 -8.21
C GLN A 320 -9.90 20.48 -8.42
N ASP A 321 -10.37 20.32 -9.65
CA ASP A 321 -11.75 20.54 -10.04
C ASP A 321 -12.71 19.48 -9.45
N LEU A 322 -12.28 18.22 -9.36
CA LEU A 322 -13.01 17.14 -8.69
C LEU A 322 -13.16 17.38 -7.18
N LEU A 323 -12.06 17.67 -6.48
CA LEU A 323 -12.04 17.82 -5.02
C LEU A 323 -12.65 19.15 -4.55
N LEU A 324 -12.75 20.16 -5.41
CA LEU A 324 -13.50 21.40 -5.15
C LEU A 324 -14.96 21.33 -5.62
N SER A 325 -15.36 20.26 -6.32
CA SER A 325 -16.74 20.10 -6.80
C SER A 325 -17.76 20.13 -5.63
N PRO A 326 -18.96 20.70 -5.83
CA PRO A 326 -20.03 20.61 -4.83
C PRO A 326 -20.39 19.16 -4.47
N ALA A 327 -20.23 18.23 -5.42
CA ALA A 327 -20.50 16.82 -5.22
C ALA A 327 -19.55 16.16 -4.22
N PHE A 328 -18.26 16.51 -4.21
CA PHE A 328 -17.30 15.98 -3.23
C PHE A 328 -17.68 16.38 -1.79
N TRP A 329 -18.10 17.62 -1.57
CA TRP A 329 -18.40 18.12 -0.22
C TRP A 329 -19.82 17.81 0.28
N ASP A 330 -20.73 17.37 -0.59
CA ASP A 330 -22.12 17.02 -0.28
C ASP A 330 -22.21 15.91 0.77
N GLU A 331 -23.03 16.11 1.80
CA GLU A 331 -23.20 15.12 2.88
C GLU A 331 -23.68 13.75 2.38
N ARG A 332 -24.39 13.69 1.25
CA ARG A 332 -24.87 12.46 0.63
C ARG A 332 -23.73 11.60 0.07
N ASN A 333 -22.55 12.16 -0.18
CA ASN A 333 -21.37 11.42 -0.65
C ASN A 333 -20.35 11.11 0.47
N ARG A 334 -20.67 11.43 1.73
CA ARG A 334 -19.84 11.10 2.89
C ARG A 334 -20.07 9.64 3.32
N GLY A 335 -19.00 8.85 3.42
CA GLY A 335 -19.07 7.45 3.84
C GLY A 335 -19.73 6.50 2.84
N VAL A 336 -19.91 6.89 1.57
CA VAL A 336 -20.63 6.07 0.57
C VAL A 336 -19.76 5.14 -0.29
N LEU A 337 -18.44 5.22 -0.17
CA LEU A 337 -17.55 4.23 -0.80
C LEU A 337 -17.11 3.26 0.28
N LEU A 338 -17.33 1.98 0.02
CA LEU A 338 -16.80 0.87 0.80
C LEU A 338 -15.27 0.83 0.63
N LYS A 339 -14.55 0.96 1.74
CA LYS A 339 -13.09 0.82 1.76
C LYS A 339 -12.66 -0.52 1.17
N SER A 340 -11.71 -0.48 0.26
CA SER A 340 -10.94 -1.65 -0.16
C SER A 340 -10.16 -2.24 1.03
N PRO A 341 -9.72 -3.52 0.97
CA PRO A 341 -8.98 -4.12 2.08
C PRO A 341 -7.73 -3.33 2.51
N LEU A 342 -6.97 -2.78 1.56
CA LEU A 342 -5.81 -1.93 1.86
C LEU A 342 -6.23 -0.64 2.58
N GLU A 343 -7.25 0.07 2.09
CA GLU A 343 -7.77 1.27 2.76
C GLU A 343 -8.31 0.99 4.16
N LEU A 344 -8.88 -0.20 4.40
CA LEU A 344 -9.36 -0.60 5.71
C LEU A 344 -8.19 -0.88 6.66
N VAL A 345 -7.25 -1.74 6.27
CA VAL A 345 -6.13 -2.19 7.10
C VAL A 345 -5.14 -1.04 7.37
N ILE A 346 -4.71 -0.35 6.32
CA ILE A 346 -3.80 0.81 6.43
C ILE A 346 -4.52 1.97 7.10
N GLY A 347 -5.80 2.21 6.76
CA GLY A 347 -6.59 3.29 7.34
C GLY A 347 -6.81 3.14 8.84
N PHE A 348 -7.06 1.91 9.31
CA PHE A 348 -7.06 1.59 10.73
C PHE A 348 -5.69 1.92 11.35
N ALA A 349 -4.61 1.39 10.77
CA ALA A 349 -3.26 1.58 11.29
C ALA A 349 -2.88 3.06 11.40
N ARG A 350 -3.12 3.86 10.35
CA ARG A 350 -2.92 5.32 10.36
C ARG A 350 -3.76 6.03 11.42
N THR A 351 -5.07 5.77 11.46
CA THR A 351 -6.01 6.47 12.34
C THR A 351 -5.62 6.38 13.82
N PHE A 352 -5.07 5.24 14.23
CA PHE A 352 -4.59 4.98 15.59
C PHE A 352 -3.07 5.08 15.75
N GLU A 353 -2.35 5.58 14.74
CA GLU A 353 -0.87 5.69 14.71
C GLU A 353 -0.17 4.37 15.09
N LEU A 354 -0.80 3.24 14.74
CA LEU A 354 -0.35 1.88 14.99
C LEU A 354 0.74 1.51 13.99
N VAL A 355 2.00 1.65 14.42
CA VAL A 355 3.14 1.10 13.69
C VAL A 355 3.41 -0.32 14.19
N LEU A 356 2.94 -1.31 13.44
CA LEU A 356 3.29 -2.70 13.72
C LEU A 356 4.78 -2.96 13.45
N PRO A 357 5.42 -3.81 14.25
CA PRO A 357 6.84 -4.12 14.06
C PRO A 357 7.12 -5.05 12.87
N ASP A 358 6.22 -5.98 12.59
CA ASP A 358 6.19 -6.71 11.34
C ASP A 358 5.03 -6.15 10.51
N GLN A 359 5.34 -5.76 9.27
CA GLN A 359 4.39 -5.15 8.34
C GLN A 359 3.79 -6.21 7.40
N GLN A 360 4.40 -7.40 7.31
CA GLN A 360 3.87 -8.52 6.52
C GLN A 360 2.49 -8.96 7.00
N ILE A 361 2.19 -8.81 8.29
CA ILE A 361 0.85 -9.12 8.82
C ILE A 361 -0.25 -8.22 8.25
N LEU A 362 0.07 -6.97 7.89
CA LEU A 362 -0.88 -6.09 7.20
C LEU A 362 -1.09 -6.53 5.74
N VAL A 363 -0.04 -7.04 5.09
CA VAL A 363 -0.13 -7.66 3.75
C VAL A 363 -1.00 -8.90 3.82
N ASP A 364 -0.74 -9.81 4.76
CA ASP A 364 -1.46 -11.08 4.95
C ASP A 364 -2.96 -10.84 5.25
N TYR A 365 -3.29 -9.81 6.04
CA TYR A 365 -4.68 -9.42 6.31
C TYR A 365 -5.36 -8.79 5.10
N SER A 366 -4.66 -7.92 4.36
CA SER A 366 -5.20 -7.34 3.12
C SER A 366 -5.43 -8.42 2.05
N ALA A 367 -4.51 -9.39 1.96
CA ALA A 367 -4.59 -10.56 1.08
C ALA A 367 -5.78 -11.46 1.41
N ALA A 368 -5.97 -11.82 2.69
CA ALA A 368 -7.09 -12.64 3.16
C ALA A 368 -8.47 -11.99 2.90
N LEU A 369 -8.50 -10.66 2.84
CA LEU A 369 -9.67 -9.84 2.51
C LEU A 369 -9.83 -9.56 1.00
N GLY A 370 -8.88 -9.99 0.15
CA GLY A 370 -8.98 -9.98 -1.32
C GLY A 370 -8.06 -9.01 -2.07
N GLN A 371 -7.13 -8.31 -1.39
CA GLN A 371 -6.26 -7.31 -2.03
C GLN A 371 -4.82 -7.36 -1.48
N ALA A 372 -3.92 -8.02 -2.20
CA ALA A 372 -2.47 -7.95 -1.95
C ALA A 372 -1.80 -7.15 -3.09
N PRO A 373 -0.93 -6.16 -2.81
CA PRO A 373 -0.26 -5.39 -3.87
C PRO A 373 0.47 -6.31 -4.87
N PHE A 374 0.55 -5.90 -6.15
CA PHE A 374 1.14 -6.68 -7.25
C PHE A 374 0.48 -8.04 -7.57
N MET A 375 -0.62 -8.41 -6.89
CA MET A 375 -1.32 -9.69 -7.02
C MET A 375 -2.79 -9.51 -7.44
N ALA A 376 -3.03 -8.67 -8.45
CA ALA A 376 -4.38 -8.41 -8.97
C ALA A 376 -5.01 -9.67 -9.59
N PRO A 377 -6.31 -9.93 -9.38
CA PRO A 377 -6.95 -11.19 -9.79
C PRO A 377 -7.06 -11.37 -11.31
N SER A 378 -7.11 -10.27 -12.06
CA SER A 378 -7.08 -10.20 -13.54
C SER A 378 -6.34 -8.94 -13.98
N VAL A 379 -6.17 -8.75 -15.29
CA VAL A 379 -5.65 -7.50 -15.89
C VAL A 379 -6.66 -6.33 -15.79
N GLU A 380 -7.92 -6.60 -15.44
CA GLU A 380 -8.92 -5.56 -15.09
C GLU A 380 -8.66 -4.91 -13.73
N GLY A 381 -7.78 -5.50 -12.91
CA GLY A 381 -7.48 -5.05 -11.56
C GLY A 381 -8.44 -5.61 -10.51
N TRP A 382 -8.56 -4.89 -9.40
CA TRP A 382 -9.58 -5.12 -8.39
C TRP A 382 -10.83 -4.30 -8.67
N ARG A 383 -11.98 -4.99 -8.66
CA ARG A 383 -13.30 -4.36 -8.73
C ARG A 383 -13.66 -3.81 -7.35
N GLY A 384 -14.04 -2.54 -7.30
CA GLY A 384 -14.41 -1.84 -6.08
C GLY A 384 -15.86 -2.10 -5.63
N GLY A 385 -16.28 -1.42 -4.56
CA GLY A 385 -17.65 -1.52 -4.06
C GLY A 385 -17.97 -2.90 -3.47
N LEU A 386 -19.21 -3.36 -3.64
CA LEU A 386 -19.75 -4.55 -2.96
C LEU A 386 -19.01 -5.86 -3.30
N GLU A 387 -18.23 -5.91 -4.39
CA GLU A 387 -17.34 -7.03 -4.75
C GLU A 387 -16.33 -7.37 -3.64
N TRP A 388 -16.01 -6.41 -2.77
CA TRP A 388 -15.17 -6.66 -1.59
C TRP A 388 -15.88 -7.44 -0.47
N LEU A 389 -17.19 -7.69 -0.56
CA LEU A 389 -18.00 -8.32 0.49
C LEU A 389 -18.46 -9.73 0.12
N SER A 390 -18.24 -10.66 1.04
CA SER A 390 -18.85 -11.99 1.08
C SER A 390 -19.03 -12.40 2.55
N SER A 391 -19.77 -13.48 2.81
CA SER A 391 -19.91 -14.00 4.18
C SER A 391 -18.56 -14.27 4.86
N LYS A 392 -17.56 -14.75 4.10
CA LYS A 392 -16.18 -14.92 4.61
C LYS A 392 -15.52 -13.57 4.89
N THR A 393 -15.45 -12.66 3.90
CA THR A 393 -14.70 -11.41 4.05
C THR A 393 -15.37 -10.41 5.00
N LEU A 394 -16.65 -10.54 5.33
CA LEU A 394 -17.26 -9.81 6.45
C LEU A 394 -16.73 -10.33 7.79
N THR A 395 -16.80 -11.64 8.03
CA THR A 395 -16.30 -12.29 9.26
C THR A 395 -14.79 -12.08 9.46
N ASP A 396 -14.03 -12.06 8.36
CA ASP A 396 -12.58 -11.83 8.42
C ASP A 396 -12.27 -10.35 8.67
N ARG A 397 -13.06 -9.39 8.14
CA ARG A 397 -12.90 -7.97 8.47
C ARG A 397 -13.08 -7.72 9.95
N GLU A 398 -14.11 -8.31 10.55
CA GLU A 398 -14.35 -8.19 11.99
C GLU A 398 -13.13 -8.65 12.78
N ARG A 399 -12.61 -9.84 12.47
CA ARG A 399 -11.42 -10.41 13.12
C ARG A 399 -10.15 -9.60 12.88
N VAL A 400 -9.94 -9.07 11.68
CA VAL A 400 -8.81 -8.17 11.39
C VAL A 400 -8.90 -6.89 12.22
N ILE A 401 -10.07 -6.24 12.29
CA ILE A 401 -10.29 -5.02 13.08
C ILE A 401 -10.15 -5.32 14.59
N GLN A 402 -10.67 -6.45 15.08
CA GLN A 402 -10.49 -6.92 16.47
C GLN A 402 -9.02 -7.07 16.82
N ARG A 403 -8.25 -7.77 15.99
CA ARG A 403 -6.82 -8.00 16.19
C ARG A 403 -6.05 -6.67 16.14
N LEU A 404 -6.24 -5.83 15.13
CA LEU A 404 -5.58 -4.52 15.07
C LEU A 404 -5.94 -3.63 16.27
N TRP A 405 -7.17 -3.71 16.80
CA TRP A 405 -7.56 -3.01 18.02
C TRP A 405 -6.87 -3.55 19.28
N GLN A 406 -6.78 -4.87 19.43
CA GLN A 406 -5.98 -5.48 20.50
C GLN A 406 -4.52 -5.03 20.41
N ALA A 407 -3.95 -4.90 19.21
CA ALA A 407 -2.60 -4.39 19.01
C ALA A 407 -2.45 -2.93 19.48
N VAL A 408 -3.42 -2.04 19.17
CA VAL A 408 -3.47 -0.66 19.70
C VAL A 408 -3.50 -0.63 21.23
N GLN A 409 -4.24 -1.56 21.86
CA GLN A 409 -4.37 -1.62 23.32
C GLN A 409 -3.16 -2.23 24.04
N THR A 410 -2.38 -3.10 23.39
CA THR A 410 -1.42 -3.98 24.07
C THR A 410 0.05 -3.80 23.67
N LEU A 411 0.33 -3.30 22.46
CA LEU A 411 1.71 -3.12 22.00
C LEU A 411 2.36 -1.92 22.67
N GLU A 412 3.41 -2.20 23.46
CA GLU A 412 4.33 -1.17 23.90
C GLU A 412 5.05 -0.60 22.67
N GLN A 413 4.87 0.70 22.39
CA GLN A 413 5.27 1.34 21.13
C GLN A 413 6.75 1.17 20.74
N ARG A 414 7.64 0.81 21.68
CA ARG A 414 9.06 0.52 21.41
C ARG A 414 9.60 -0.57 22.33
N PRO A 415 10.37 -1.55 21.81
CA PRO A 415 11.18 -2.44 22.64
C PRO A 415 12.18 -1.64 23.48
N GLN A 416 12.49 -2.11 24.69
CA GLN A 416 13.55 -1.51 25.49
C GLN A 416 14.91 -1.88 24.86
N ALA A 417 15.74 -0.86 24.61
CA ALA A 417 17.04 -1.04 23.93
C ALA A 417 18.06 -1.83 24.76
N ASP A 418 17.92 -1.82 26.10
CA ASP A 418 18.77 -2.54 27.05
C ASP A 418 17.96 -3.64 27.77
N ALA A 419 17.59 -4.67 26.99
CA ALA A 419 16.76 -5.77 27.45
C ALA A 419 17.00 -7.06 26.65
N LEU A 420 16.76 -8.21 27.27
CA LEU A 420 16.51 -9.47 26.56
C LEU A 420 15.11 -9.41 25.97
N GLN A 421 14.99 -9.56 24.66
CA GLN A 421 13.73 -9.57 23.93
C GLN A 421 13.44 -10.96 23.37
N VAL A 422 12.18 -11.38 23.39
CA VAL A 422 11.70 -12.58 22.70
C VAL A 422 10.60 -12.17 21.74
N ARG A 423 10.77 -12.46 20.45
CA ARG A 423 9.80 -12.23 19.37
C ARG A 423 9.02 -13.52 19.14
N PHE A 424 7.71 -13.49 19.34
CA PHE A 424 6.87 -14.69 19.27
C PHE A 424 5.47 -14.39 18.74
N ALA A 425 4.78 -15.41 18.25
CA ALA A 425 3.35 -15.42 17.95
C ALA A 425 2.73 -16.66 18.60
N SER A 426 1.41 -16.72 18.70
CA SER A 426 0.76 -17.89 19.31
C SER A 426 -0.65 -18.15 18.77
N GLU A 427 -1.12 -19.36 19.01
CA GLU A 427 -2.49 -19.82 18.78
C GLU A 427 -3.01 -20.50 20.04
N TYR A 428 -4.29 -20.38 20.32
CA TYR A 428 -4.93 -21.07 21.43
C TYR A 428 -6.41 -21.35 21.17
N THR A 429 -6.95 -22.36 21.85
CA THR A 429 -8.37 -22.74 21.79
C THR A 429 -9.19 -22.25 22.98
N THR A 430 -8.58 -22.04 24.15
CA THR A 430 -9.31 -21.80 25.40
C THR A 430 -8.62 -20.77 26.29
N THR A 431 -7.31 -20.92 26.49
CA THR A 431 -6.49 -20.06 27.34
C THR A 431 -5.30 -19.52 26.54
N PRO A 432 -5.00 -18.21 26.58
CA PRO A 432 -3.81 -17.67 25.93
C PRO A 432 -2.53 -18.42 26.30
N VAL A 433 -1.60 -18.50 25.34
CA VAL A 433 -0.37 -19.26 25.51
C VAL A 433 0.54 -18.60 26.54
N ARG A 434 1.03 -19.39 27.49
CA ARG A 434 2.05 -18.97 28.45
C ARG A 434 3.39 -19.59 28.14
N PHE A 435 4.46 -18.86 28.43
CA PHE A 435 5.83 -19.35 28.30
C PHE A 435 6.75 -18.74 29.36
N LYS A 436 7.78 -19.49 29.71
CA LYS A 436 8.82 -19.11 30.67
C LYS A 436 10.08 -18.76 29.91
N VAL A 437 10.73 -17.66 30.29
CA VAL A 437 12.07 -17.30 29.82
C VAL A 437 13.03 -17.53 30.97
N SER A 438 14.01 -18.39 30.72
CA SER A 438 15.07 -18.74 31.67
C SER A 438 16.42 -18.29 31.12
N VAL A 439 17.32 -17.90 32.02
CA VAL A 439 18.71 -17.55 31.68
C VAL A 439 19.64 -18.40 32.54
N ASN A 440 20.62 -19.05 31.92
CA ASN A 440 21.53 -20.00 32.59
C ASN A 440 20.77 -21.04 33.45
N ASN A 441 19.66 -21.56 32.93
CA ASN A 441 18.71 -22.47 33.58
C ASN A 441 17.92 -21.92 34.79
N GLN A 442 18.06 -20.64 35.15
CA GLN A 442 17.20 -19.98 36.13
C GLN A 442 16.02 -19.30 35.45
N ILE A 443 14.78 -19.61 35.85
CA ILE A 443 13.58 -18.91 35.37
C ILE A 443 13.66 -17.45 35.81
N ILE A 444 13.63 -16.53 34.85
CA ILE A 444 13.63 -15.08 35.13
C ILE A 444 12.20 -14.55 35.13
N LYS A 445 11.38 -14.95 34.14
CA LYS A 445 10.02 -14.42 33.97
C LYS A 445 9.10 -15.40 33.27
N THR A 446 7.82 -15.34 33.61
CA THR A 446 6.73 -16.00 32.89
C THR A 446 5.93 -14.93 32.16
N PHE A 447 5.54 -15.22 30.93
CA PHE A 447 4.72 -14.36 30.09
C PHE A 447 3.46 -15.09 29.64
N GLU A 448 2.45 -14.30 29.28
CA GLU A 448 1.21 -14.72 28.66
C GLU A 448 1.04 -13.90 27.38
N ALA A 449 0.73 -14.58 26.28
CA ALA A 449 0.50 -13.96 24.98
C ALA A 449 -0.77 -13.10 25.00
N LYS A 450 -0.73 -11.91 24.38
CA LYS A 450 -1.84 -10.96 24.37
C LYS A 450 -2.58 -10.90 23.03
N LEU A 451 -1.91 -11.31 21.95
CA LEU A 451 -2.35 -11.17 20.55
C LEU A 451 -2.43 -12.52 19.81
N GLY A 452 -2.46 -13.63 20.56
CA GLY A 452 -2.62 -14.96 19.99
C GLY A 452 -3.94 -15.12 19.22
N ALA A 453 -3.93 -15.91 18.16
CA ALA A 453 -5.15 -16.24 17.41
C ALA A 453 -6.00 -17.27 18.19
N ASN A 454 -7.32 -17.05 18.24
CA ASN A 454 -8.23 -17.97 18.95
C ASN A 454 -8.86 -18.98 17.99
N THR A 455 -8.20 -20.12 17.82
CA THR A 455 -8.56 -21.21 16.91
C THR A 455 -9.78 -22.04 17.36
N GLN A 456 -10.51 -21.60 18.39
CA GLN A 456 -11.83 -22.18 18.72
C GLN A 456 -12.89 -21.86 17.65
N HIS A 457 -12.77 -20.71 17.00
CA HIS A 457 -13.76 -20.18 16.05
C HIS A 457 -13.15 -19.84 14.67
N GLU A 458 -11.90 -20.23 14.46
CA GLU A 458 -11.21 -20.10 13.19
C GLU A 458 -10.25 -21.26 12.96
N LEU A 459 -9.80 -21.42 11.71
CA LEU A 459 -8.88 -22.47 11.33
C LEU A 459 -7.50 -22.25 11.99
N SER A 460 -6.61 -23.24 11.90
CA SER A 460 -5.20 -23.07 12.31
C SER A 460 -4.44 -22.25 11.26
N SER A 461 -3.41 -21.48 11.63
CA SER A 461 -2.72 -20.56 10.70
C SER A 461 -1.86 -21.25 9.64
N ASN A 462 -1.63 -22.56 9.79
CA ASN A 462 -1.05 -23.43 8.77
C ASN A 462 -2.05 -23.84 7.67
N GLU A 463 -3.35 -23.60 7.87
CA GLU A 463 -4.39 -23.91 6.89
C GLU A 463 -4.49 -22.82 5.80
N PRO A 464 -4.67 -23.20 4.51
CA PRO A 464 -4.79 -22.24 3.42
C PRO A 464 -5.95 -21.24 3.61
N GLY A 465 -5.69 -19.95 3.36
CA GLY A 465 -6.71 -18.89 3.37
C GLY A 465 -7.16 -18.41 4.76
N ASN A 466 -6.42 -18.77 5.81
CA ASN A 466 -6.68 -18.37 7.20
C ASN A 466 -5.84 -17.16 7.66
N LEU A 467 -6.31 -16.44 8.69
CA LEU A 467 -5.68 -15.22 9.21
C LEU A 467 -4.49 -15.54 10.14
N LYS A 468 -3.27 -15.24 9.69
CA LYS A 468 -2.02 -15.41 10.46
C LYS A 468 -2.09 -14.71 11.84
N PRO A 469 -1.55 -15.29 12.92
CA PRO A 469 -1.47 -14.63 14.23
C PRO A 469 -0.54 -13.42 14.12
N MET A 470 -0.79 -12.38 14.93
CA MET A 470 0.12 -11.23 14.98
C MET A 470 1.37 -11.60 15.79
N TRP A 471 2.52 -11.10 15.34
CA TRP A 471 3.77 -11.23 16.10
C TRP A 471 3.83 -10.20 17.23
N GLU A 472 4.07 -10.68 18.44
CA GLU A 472 4.33 -9.93 19.68
C GLU A 472 5.83 -9.85 20.00
N TRP A 473 6.16 -9.09 21.05
CA TRP A 473 7.40 -9.29 21.79
C TRP A 473 7.16 -9.16 23.30
N VAL A 474 8.10 -9.70 24.06
CA VAL A 474 8.28 -9.38 25.48
C VAL A 474 9.71 -8.92 25.72
N SER A 475 9.89 -8.02 26.69
CA SER A 475 11.19 -7.51 27.11
C SER A 475 11.44 -7.84 28.58
N ILE A 476 12.64 -8.31 28.90
CA ILE A 476 13.19 -8.41 30.25
C ILE A 476 14.32 -7.39 30.35
N PRO A 477 14.16 -6.29 31.11
CA PRO A 477 15.18 -5.26 31.29
C PRO A 477 16.53 -5.84 31.72
N ARG A 478 17.66 -5.31 31.25
CA ARG A 478 19.00 -5.87 31.55
C ARG A 478 19.30 -6.02 33.05
N LYS A 479 18.75 -5.13 33.88
CA LYS A 479 18.78 -5.17 35.35
C LYS A 479 18.07 -6.36 36.01
N GLU A 480 17.18 -7.05 35.30
CA GLU A 480 16.48 -8.28 35.75
C GLU A 480 17.25 -9.55 35.31
N LEU A 481 18.37 -9.41 34.60
CA LEU A 481 19.19 -10.49 34.06
C LEU A 481 20.52 -10.61 34.83
N PRO A 482 21.10 -11.82 34.96
CA PRO A 482 22.45 -11.97 35.52
C PRO A 482 23.50 -11.28 34.65
N GLU A 483 24.66 -10.93 35.23
CA GLU A 483 25.74 -10.25 34.50
C GLU A 483 26.22 -11.10 33.31
N ASN A 484 26.61 -12.34 33.56
CA ASN A 484 27.05 -13.29 32.55
C ASN A 484 25.86 -14.11 32.03
N ILE A 485 25.62 -14.07 30.71
CA ILE A 485 24.56 -14.79 30.03
C ILE A 485 25.21 -15.76 29.05
N HIS A 486 24.93 -17.06 29.18
CA HIS A 486 25.47 -18.11 28.31
C HIS A 486 24.37 -18.81 27.52
N THR A 487 23.22 -19.06 28.17
CA THR A 487 22.04 -19.62 27.54
C THR A 487 20.79 -18.80 27.87
N VAL A 488 19.91 -18.68 26.87
CA VAL A 488 18.54 -18.22 27.04
C VAL A 488 17.63 -19.36 26.61
N THR A 489 16.68 -19.74 27.45
CA THR A 489 15.74 -20.83 27.18
C THR A 489 14.31 -20.31 27.17
N VAL A 490 13.57 -20.56 26.09
CA VAL A 490 12.13 -20.32 26.01
C VAL A 490 11.42 -21.66 26.20
N THR A 491 10.59 -21.77 27.24
CA THR A 491 9.84 -22.99 27.59
C THR A 491 8.35 -22.73 27.49
N MET A 492 7.63 -23.49 26.66
CA MET A 492 6.18 -23.38 26.53
C MET A 492 5.48 -23.99 27.75
N ASP A 493 4.69 -23.20 28.48
CA ASP A 493 4.01 -23.59 29.72
C ASP A 493 2.57 -24.02 29.42
N VAL A 494 2.41 -25.15 28.74
CA VAL A 494 1.13 -25.63 28.21
C VAL A 494 0.11 -25.89 29.33
N GLN A 495 -1.01 -25.17 29.30
CA GLN A 495 -2.15 -25.37 30.21
C GLN A 495 -3.36 -26.06 29.54
N SER A 496 -3.42 -26.07 28.20
CA SER A 496 -4.53 -26.62 27.42
C SER A 496 -4.05 -27.25 26.10
N THR A 497 -4.80 -28.22 25.59
CA THR A 497 -4.52 -28.87 24.30
C THR A 497 -4.96 -28.00 23.13
N GLY A 498 -4.17 -27.94 22.06
CA GLY A 498 -4.43 -27.08 20.90
C GLY A 498 -3.89 -25.65 21.05
N SER A 499 -2.98 -25.43 22.00
CA SER A 499 -2.17 -24.21 22.09
C SER A 499 -0.83 -24.39 21.38
N ASN A 500 -0.44 -23.42 20.55
CA ASN A 500 0.84 -23.43 19.82
C ASN A 500 1.62 -22.13 20.10
N LEU A 501 2.94 -22.23 20.28
CA LEU A 501 3.85 -21.08 20.38
C LEU A 501 4.82 -21.09 19.20
N PHE A 502 5.05 -19.93 18.59
CA PHE A 502 6.02 -19.74 17.52
C PHE A 502 7.02 -18.69 17.96
N VAL A 503 8.30 -19.03 18.07
CA VAL A 503 9.39 -18.10 18.39
C VAL A 503 10.16 -17.79 17.10
N ASN A 504 10.23 -16.50 16.76
CA ASN A 504 10.91 -15.99 15.56
C ASN A 504 12.41 -15.75 15.85
N TRP A 505 12.72 -15.02 16.92
CA TRP A 505 14.07 -14.77 17.38
C TRP A 505 14.08 -14.35 18.85
N ILE A 506 15.25 -14.43 19.49
CA ILE A 506 15.56 -13.65 20.68
C ILE A 506 16.58 -12.57 20.34
N ALA A 507 16.58 -11.46 21.08
CA ALA A 507 17.60 -10.42 20.95
C ALA A 507 18.16 -10.01 22.32
N LEU A 508 19.48 -9.79 22.38
CA LEU A 508 20.21 -9.44 23.59
C LEU A 508 21.43 -8.59 23.19
N ASP A 509 21.72 -7.54 23.97
CA ASP A 509 22.88 -6.65 23.79
C ASP A 509 23.06 -6.14 22.33
N GLY A 510 21.94 -5.92 21.63
CA GLY A 510 21.90 -5.45 20.22
C GLY A 510 22.00 -6.53 19.14
N TYR A 511 22.20 -7.80 19.51
CA TYR A 511 22.31 -8.94 18.59
C TYR A 511 21.03 -9.78 18.56
N ARG A 512 20.72 -10.41 17.42
CA ARG A 512 19.63 -11.39 17.27
C ARG A 512 20.19 -12.82 17.25
N PHE A 513 19.39 -13.79 17.69
CA PHE A 513 19.69 -15.22 17.65
C PHE A 513 18.50 -15.98 17.06
N SER A 514 18.76 -16.78 16.02
CA SER A 514 17.74 -17.54 15.27
C SER A 514 17.45 -18.90 15.92
N PRO A 515 16.18 -19.36 15.93
CA PRO A 515 15.80 -20.72 16.28
C PRO A 515 16.60 -21.80 15.55
N GLN A 516 17.03 -21.58 14.30
CA GLN A 516 17.82 -22.56 13.53
C GLN A 516 19.18 -22.88 14.17
N LYS A 517 19.72 -21.95 14.97
CA LYS A 517 20.96 -22.11 15.75
C LYS A 517 20.71 -22.47 17.20
N ALA A 518 19.44 -22.61 17.59
CA ALA A 518 19.02 -23.11 18.89
C ALA A 518 18.84 -24.63 18.86
N ARG A 519 18.65 -25.24 20.03
CA ARG A 519 18.41 -26.68 20.15
C ARG A 519 17.21 -26.97 21.05
N TRP A 520 16.44 -27.98 20.68
CA TRP A 520 15.38 -28.50 21.54
C TRP A 520 15.95 -29.12 22.82
N SER A 521 15.21 -28.98 23.91
CA SER A 521 15.38 -29.67 25.18
C SER A 521 14.00 -30.11 25.65
N THR A 522 13.84 -31.41 25.89
CA THR A 522 12.62 -31.96 26.47
C THR A 522 12.50 -31.53 27.94
N THR A 523 11.28 -31.22 28.38
CA THR A 523 11.00 -30.98 29.80
C THR A 523 10.75 -32.32 30.49
N ALA A 524 11.16 -32.47 31.75
CA ALA A 524 10.97 -33.72 32.48
C ALA A 524 9.48 -34.07 32.56
N GLY A 525 9.09 -35.21 31.97
CA GLY A 525 7.69 -35.64 31.88
C GLY A 525 6.93 -35.21 30.62
N SER A 526 7.53 -34.50 29.66
CA SER A 526 6.87 -34.23 28.37
C SER A 526 6.79 -35.48 27.51
N GLY A 527 5.60 -35.84 27.03
CA GLY A 527 5.39 -36.84 25.98
C GLY A 527 5.72 -36.35 24.57
N CYS A 528 6.38 -35.20 24.45
CA CYS A 528 6.71 -34.53 23.19
C CYS A 528 7.85 -35.22 22.43
N GLN A 529 7.72 -35.28 21.10
CA GLN A 529 8.85 -35.50 20.21
C GLN A 529 9.46 -34.14 19.82
N ALA A 530 10.78 -34.13 19.60
CA ALA A 530 11.55 -32.95 19.18
C ALA A 530 11.77 -32.94 17.65
N ASP A 531 10.80 -33.47 16.91
CA ASP A 531 10.70 -33.55 15.45
C ASP A 531 10.07 -32.28 14.83
N SER A 532 9.40 -31.48 15.67
CA SER A 532 8.84 -30.18 15.28
C SER A 532 9.95 -29.21 14.83
N PRO A 533 9.72 -28.40 13.79
CA PRO A 533 10.74 -27.47 13.31
C PRO A 533 11.13 -26.43 14.37
N LEU A 534 12.41 -26.08 14.43
CA LEU A 534 12.96 -25.19 15.47
C LEU A 534 12.23 -23.84 15.53
N GLY A 535 11.73 -23.49 16.71
CA GLY A 535 10.90 -22.29 16.93
C GLY A 535 9.40 -22.59 17.01
N SER A 536 8.92 -23.72 16.49
CA SER A 536 7.50 -24.09 16.50
C SER A 536 7.19 -25.12 17.59
N PHE A 537 6.52 -24.68 18.65
CA PHE A 537 6.13 -25.49 19.80
C PHE A 537 4.66 -25.89 19.65
N TYR A 538 4.40 -27.17 19.36
CA TYR A 538 3.04 -27.75 19.34
C TYR A 538 2.69 -28.49 20.64
N CYS A 539 3.61 -28.51 21.61
CA CYS A 539 3.46 -29.09 22.94
C CYS A 539 4.55 -28.55 23.90
N ASN A 540 4.58 -29.04 25.14
CA ASN A 540 5.51 -28.56 26.18
C ASN A 540 6.97 -28.96 25.88
N LEU A 541 7.68 -28.04 25.23
CA LEU A 541 9.09 -28.12 24.86
C LEU A 541 9.85 -26.88 25.37
N SER A 542 11.18 -27.00 25.43
CA SER A 542 12.09 -25.88 25.67
C SER A 542 13.05 -25.69 24.50
N LEU A 543 13.16 -24.47 23.98
CA LEU A 543 14.13 -24.09 22.96
C LEU A 543 15.29 -23.34 23.62
N VAL A 544 16.50 -23.90 23.53
CA VAL A 544 17.72 -23.35 24.17
C VAL A 544 18.57 -22.65 23.12
N PHE A 545 18.74 -21.34 23.29
CA PHE A 545 19.62 -20.49 22.50
C PHE A 545 20.96 -20.33 23.21
N GLU A 546 22.07 -20.56 22.51
CA GLU A 546 23.43 -20.30 23.00
C GLU A 546 23.88 -18.92 22.51
N VAL A 547 24.09 -17.98 23.44
CA VAL A 547 24.31 -16.56 23.08
C VAL A 547 25.76 -16.23 22.67
N SER A 548 26.61 -17.24 22.54
CA SER A 548 28.01 -17.13 22.07
C SER A 548 28.15 -16.89 20.56
N HIS A 549 27.11 -17.18 19.77
CA HIS A 549 27.13 -17.09 18.31
C HIS A 549 26.05 -16.13 17.77
N PRO A 550 26.16 -14.82 18.03
CA PRO A 550 25.18 -13.84 17.58
C PRO A 550 25.10 -13.73 16.06
N ILE A 551 23.89 -13.49 15.54
CA ILE A 551 23.69 -13.07 14.16
C ILE A 551 23.93 -11.57 14.10
N GLN A 552 25.01 -11.15 13.43
CA GLN A 552 25.15 -9.76 13.02
C GLN A 552 24.15 -9.50 11.90
N ALA A 553 23.20 -8.58 12.10
CA ALA A 553 22.14 -8.31 11.11
C ALA A 553 22.68 -7.89 9.73
N GLU A 554 23.87 -7.28 9.69
CA GLU A 554 24.55 -6.87 8.46
C GLU A 554 25.27 -8.03 7.73
N GLN A 555 25.47 -9.17 8.40
CA GLN A 555 26.15 -10.37 7.86
C GLN A 555 25.25 -11.62 7.80
N ALA A 556 23.98 -11.51 8.19
CA ALA A 556 23.03 -12.63 8.22
C ALA A 556 22.94 -13.31 6.84
N THR A 557 23.25 -14.60 6.77
CA THR A 557 23.16 -15.44 5.57
C THR A 557 21.70 -15.66 5.14
N LEU A 558 21.46 -16.32 3.99
CA LEU A 558 20.12 -16.76 3.62
C LEU A 558 19.56 -17.83 4.58
N GLU A 559 20.42 -18.61 5.24
CA GLU A 559 20.03 -19.62 6.23
C GLU A 559 19.74 -19.00 7.61
N ASP A 560 20.50 -17.97 8.01
CA ASP A 560 20.11 -17.08 9.12
C ASP A 560 18.77 -16.38 8.88
N ARG A 561 18.41 -16.22 7.60
CA ARG A 561 17.14 -15.73 7.06
C ARG A 561 16.24 -16.86 6.56
N HIS A 562 16.28 -18.01 7.22
CA HIS A 562 15.35 -19.10 6.98
C HIS A 562 14.70 -19.51 8.30
N ALA A 563 13.37 -19.48 8.36
CA ALA A 563 12.60 -20.04 9.47
C ALA A 563 11.66 -21.10 8.92
N PRO A 564 11.30 -22.11 9.73
CA PRO A 564 10.52 -23.22 9.23
C PRO A 564 9.04 -22.87 9.02
N LEU A 565 8.32 -23.79 8.39
CA LEU A 565 6.97 -23.60 7.87
C LEU A 565 6.00 -22.91 8.85
N ASN A 566 5.08 -22.13 8.26
CA ASN A 566 4.08 -21.21 8.84
C ASN A 566 4.56 -19.77 9.06
N SER A 567 5.86 -19.52 9.12
CA SER A 567 6.37 -18.15 9.14
C SER A 567 6.57 -17.59 7.72
N ASN A 568 5.65 -16.72 7.29
CA ASN A 568 6.03 -15.57 6.48
C ASN A 568 6.94 -14.71 7.37
N LEU A 569 8.25 -14.97 7.37
CA LEU A 569 9.16 -14.14 8.15
C LEU A 569 9.41 -12.81 7.47
N GLU A 570 9.38 -11.79 8.34
CA GLU A 570 9.98 -10.44 8.28
C GLU A 570 11.34 -10.41 7.57
N TYR A 571 11.34 -10.57 6.24
CA TYR A 571 12.43 -10.16 5.37
C TYR A 571 11.97 -8.88 4.68
N GLY A 572 12.34 -7.74 5.25
CA GLY A 572 11.85 -6.46 4.75
C GLY A 572 12.23 -5.28 5.61
N THR A 573 13.49 -4.84 5.44
CA THR A 573 13.99 -3.49 5.78
C THR A 573 14.15 -3.10 7.26
N GLY A 574 15.16 -2.26 7.54
CA GLY A 574 15.46 -1.72 8.88
C GLY A 574 16.28 -2.66 9.76
N ARG A 575 17.57 -2.42 10.02
CA ARG A 575 18.01 -1.30 10.87
C ARG A 575 16.96 -0.87 11.91
N GLN A 576 16.90 -1.60 13.03
CA GLN A 576 16.86 -0.90 14.32
C GLN A 576 18.24 -0.29 14.65
N GLN A 577 18.78 0.51 13.72
CA GLN A 577 19.71 1.56 14.14
C GLN A 577 18.83 2.68 14.69
N LEU A 578 18.72 2.74 16.02
CA LEU A 578 18.25 3.91 16.76
C LEU A 578 19.17 5.15 16.58
N GLN A 579 20.18 5.06 15.70
CA GLN A 579 21.18 6.07 15.41
C GLN A 579 21.55 6.06 13.91
N CYS A 580 21.10 7.05 13.16
CA CYS A 580 21.57 7.26 11.79
C CYS A 580 23.07 7.63 11.78
N ARG A 581 23.88 6.94 10.97
CA ARG A 581 25.33 7.15 10.84
C ARG A 581 25.78 7.96 9.61
N VAL A 582 24.88 8.69 8.95
CA VAL A 582 25.24 9.54 7.79
C VAL A 582 24.67 10.94 7.97
N THR A 583 25.53 11.96 7.90
CA THR A 583 25.21 13.38 8.07
C THR A 583 25.31 14.09 6.72
N PRO A 584 24.46 15.07 6.38
CA PRO A 584 23.33 15.58 7.16
C PRO A 584 22.10 14.71 6.99
N CYS A 585 21.65 14.10 8.09
CA CYS A 585 20.22 13.86 8.22
C CYS A 585 19.55 15.24 8.22
N LEU A 586 18.68 15.49 7.23
CA LEU A 586 17.43 16.17 7.59
C LEU A 586 16.90 15.41 8.81
N PRO A 587 16.51 16.09 9.91
CA PRO A 587 15.82 15.38 10.96
C PRO A 587 14.57 14.77 10.33
N ILE A 588 14.61 13.44 10.09
CA ILE A 588 13.55 12.59 10.62
C ILE A 588 13.45 13.11 12.03
N ALA A 589 12.42 13.93 12.26
CA ALA A 589 12.16 14.36 13.60
C ALA A 589 12.13 13.06 14.41
N ALA A 590 12.69 13.10 15.61
CA ALA A 590 12.02 12.41 16.68
C ALA A 590 10.66 13.10 16.89
N ALA A 591 9.82 13.07 15.85
CA ALA A 591 8.40 12.93 15.92
C ALA A 591 8.27 11.79 16.91
N ARG A 592 8.00 12.24 18.13
CA ARG A 592 7.25 11.51 19.11
C ARG A 592 6.19 10.81 18.27
N ILE A 593 6.35 9.50 18.04
CA ILE A 593 5.17 8.63 17.92
C ILE A 593 4.42 9.05 19.18
N PRO A 594 3.25 9.73 19.05
CA PRO A 594 2.63 10.31 20.22
C PRO A 594 2.46 9.19 21.23
N ASN A 595 2.87 9.44 22.48
CA ASN A 595 2.63 8.49 23.55
C ASN A 595 1.10 8.36 23.63
N LEU A 596 0.54 7.33 23.01
CA LEU A 596 -0.89 7.02 23.02
C LEU A 596 -1.27 6.41 24.37
N LYS A 597 -0.89 7.11 25.44
CA LYS A 597 -1.27 6.82 26.83
C LYS A 597 -2.47 7.64 27.29
N THR A 598 -3.11 8.43 26.42
CA THR A 598 -4.01 9.52 26.84
C THR A 598 -5.41 9.57 26.20
N SER A 599 -5.85 8.57 25.43
CA SER A 599 -7.28 8.51 25.01
C SER A 599 -7.85 7.11 24.69
N ALA A 600 -7.14 6.29 23.90
CA ALA A 600 -7.70 5.04 23.36
C ALA A 600 -8.11 3.99 24.42
N GLY A 601 -7.48 3.99 25.61
CA GLY A 601 -7.76 3.01 26.66
C GLY A 601 -9.18 3.02 27.25
N ASN A 602 -9.93 4.12 27.06
CA ASN A 602 -11.32 4.24 27.51
C ASN A 602 -12.35 3.88 26.42
N ILE A 603 -11.89 3.58 25.21
CA ILE A 603 -12.76 3.31 24.06
C ILE A 603 -13.03 1.80 24.03
N SER A 604 -14.30 1.39 24.03
CA SER A 604 -14.65 -0.02 23.92
C SER A 604 -14.47 -0.50 22.48
N PHE A 605 -14.13 -1.77 22.27
CA PHE A 605 -14.10 -2.33 20.91
C PHE A 605 -15.45 -2.18 20.18
N ASN A 606 -16.56 -2.32 20.92
CA ASN A 606 -17.91 -2.09 20.39
C ASN A 606 -18.13 -0.64 19.93
N SER A 607 -17.38 0.33 20.45
CA SER A 607 -17.38 1.73 19.99
C SER A 607 -16.64 1.90 18.66
N VAL A 608 -15.61 1.09 18.40
CA VAL A 608 -14.92 1.07 17.09
C VAL A 608 -15.83 0.49 16.01
N LEU A 609 -16.66 -0.50 16.37
CA LEU A 609 -17.71 -1.06 15.51
C LEU A 609 -19.03 -0.27 15.52
N ALA A 610 -19.17 0.77 16.35
CA ALA A 610 -20.42 1.53 16.46
C ALA A 610 -20.68 2.35 15.18
N SER A 611 -21.76 2.06 14.49
CA SER A 611 -22.04 2.65 13.18
C SER A 611 -22.46 4.12 13.27
N ALA A 612 -21.77 5.00 12.53
CA ALA A 612 -22.46 6.16 11.97
C ALA A 612 -23.61 5.71 11.03
N PRO A 613 -24.74 6.43 10.96
CA PRO A 613 -25.85 6.05 10.09
C PRO A 613 -25.48 6.20 8.60
N LEU A 614 -25.18 5.07 7.94
CA LEU A 614 -25.05 5.00 6.48
C LEU A 614 -26.31 5.59 5.81
N ARG A 615 -26.10 6.58 4.93
CA ARG A 615 -27.10 7.20 4.06
C ARG A 615 -27.34 6.43 2.75
N ILE A 616 -26.82 5.20 2.64
CA ILE A 616 -27.07 4.28 1.52
C ILE A 616 -28.18 3.30 1.91
N GLU A 617 -29.26 3.26 1.13
CA GLU A 617 -30.18 2.13 1.12
C GLU A 617 -29.53 0.97 0.36
N LEU A 618 -28.98 -0.02 1.09
CA LEU A 618 -28.54 -1.27 0.50
C LEU A 618 -29.73 -2.23 0.44
N PRO A 619 -30.00 -2.91 -0.70
CA PRO A 619 -31.02 -3.96 -0.79
C PRO A 619 -30.53 -5.25 -0.11
N LEU A 620 -30.45 -5.21 1.22
CA LEU A 620 -30.11 -6.33 2.10
C LEU A 620 -31.08 -6.39 3.27
N LEU A 621 -31.41 -7.62 3.71
CA LEU A 621 -32.17 -7.87 4.94
C LEU A 621 -31.59 -7.07 6.11
N GLU A 622 -32.43 -6.55 7.00
CA GLU A 622 -32.07 -5.53 8.00
C GLU A 622 -30.87 -5.92 8.90
N SER A 623 -30.68 -7.21 9.17
CA SER A 623 -29.51 -7.77 9.88
C SER A 623 -28.21 -7.65 9.09
N GLY A 624 -28.25 -7.87 7.77
CA GLY A 624 -27.12 -7.67 6.87
C GLY A 624 -26.75 -6.20 6.74
N LEU A 625 -27.73 -5.28 6.82
CA LEU A 625 -27.46 -3.85 6.78
C LEU A 625 -26.53 -3.43 7.92
N GLN A 626 -26.82 -3.81 9.18
CA GLN A 626 -25.98 -3.47 10.33
C GLN A 626 -24.57 -4.09 10.29
N ALA A 627 -24.45 -5.36 9.88
CA ALA A 627 -23.15 -6.01 9.70
C ALA A 627 -22.30 -5.29 8.64
N VAL A 628 -22.91 -4.87 7.53
CA VAL A 628 -22.23 -4.01 6.55
C VAL A 628 -21.88 -2.65 7.16
N LYS A 629 -22.73 -1.99 7.97
CA LYS A 629 -22.38 -0.69 8.58
C LYS A 629 -21.15 -0.77 9.49
N ALA A 630 -21.06 -1.77 10.35
CA ALA A 630 -19.98 -1.91 11.34
C ALA A 630 -18.62 -2.27 10.71
N LEU A 631 -18.64 -3.08 9.63
CA LEU A 631 -17.43 -3.71 9.08
C LEU A 631 -16.84 -2.99 7.85
N THR A 632 -17.48 -1.92 7.37
CA THR A 632 -17.08 -1.25 6.12
C THR A 632 -16.66 0.20 6.27
N LEU A 633 -16.96 0.80 7.42
CA LEU A 633 -16.71 2.20 7.68
C LEU A 633 -15.37 2.44 8.37
N ASP A 634 -14.85 3.64 8.15
CA ASP A 634 -13.62 4.11 8.75
C ASP A 634 -13.72 4.14 10.28
N PRO A 635 -12.79 3.52 11.03
CA PRO A 635 -12.69 3.71 12.48
C PRO A 635 -12.69 5.20 12.87
N ALA A 636 -12.07 6.09 12.08
CA ALA A 636 -12.04 7.53 12.34
C ALA A 636 -13.43 8.19 12.34
N TYR A 637 -14.40 7.63 11.61
CA TYR A 637 -15.78 8.12 11.56
C TYR A 637 -16.65 7.59 12.70
N ASN A 638 -16.39 6.37 13.18
CA ASN A 638 -17.14 5.72 14.26
C ASN A 638 -16.76 6.22 15.67
N LEU A 639 -15.61 6.92 15.80
CA LEU A 639 -15.08 7.44 17.07
C LEU A 639 -15.54 8.88 17.42
N LYS A 640 -16.61 9.36 16.77
CA LYS A 640 -17.26 10.63 17.10
C LYS A 640 -18.32 10.44 18.18
#